data_AF-A0A3G6UZW2-F1
#
_entry.id   AF-A0A3G6UZW2-F1
#
_cell.length_a   1.000
_cell.length_b   1.000
_cell.length_c   1.000
_cell.angle_alpha   90.00
_cell.angle_beta   90.00
_cell.angle_gamma   90.00
#
_symmetry.space_group_name_H-M   'P 1'
#
loop_
_entity.id
_entity.type
_entity.pdbx_description
1 polymer ?
#
loop_
_entity_poly.entity_id
_entity_poly.type
_entity_poly.pdbx_seq_one_letter_code
_entity_poly.pdbx_strand_id
1 'polypeptide(L)'
;MPKSKFVKAGLAALAVSTVAAVNPAQAASSSKAEQAVKNAEFYSNSLSALYKVDEAGDLLLSPSFLTRYNNAKNTIADAKKEVAKISSPRIKRLMNDRLEFSEIQRLRTAYLIDAVKYGEKLDSARNKIKADFLVMSPSELRKAYDQLRKQTMQLEKLVSKVYGSTSRNVVNTRFVLPAKLTTESFSSEMTRYDYHQKAKAALAGKDQTQADAMFAIITMLEGKGKDLRTALTNLHPDNQLLKDLYSLVDASLEPALMKEKESLKIQYRTQFPSNFELSVLHTNDTHANLDRAPRMATAIKETRAQKENALLLSAGDVFSGTLYFNEYKGQADLELMNLLNYDAMTFGNHEFDLGTATLADFVKKAKFPFVSANVDFSKDANMKAYTSSDVTADPKDGHSYSAIVKNMDGERVGIFGLTTAETETISSPGKDVAFENYIAEAKEAVKQLQAQGINKIVALTHIGYQDGGGDNDVTLAKEVEGIDIIVGGHSHTVLSAPVLDNTGAEPTVIVQTGELSKNLGVLDVEFDPAGKIIKQAGKLIDIDQKSGDQYVIKEDQEAASILDSKYRPGINKIKNEVVAKTDTVLNGVRADVRTKETNLGNLIADGMLARAKTINPKTVIAVQNGGGIRESIDAGDVTMGEILTVMPFGNSLAIMNLKGEEIKAALEHSVELAPKEAGAFLHVAGMKFTYDSSKPAGQRVVKAEVKEDGTNYTALDPAKMYAVATNAFTAAGGDSYSMFKKAYDEGRVSEPGFTDWETFSQYLKANPGIKPAVEGRIIDLSAVQ
;
A
#
# COMPACT_ATOMS: atom_id res chain seq x y z
N MET A 1 52.51 20.81 -5.74
CA MET A 1 53.84 21.32 -6.17
C MET A 1 54.89 20.81 -5.18
N PRO A 2 56.03 20.26 -5.64
CA PRO A 2 56.99 19.60 -4.77
C PRO A 2 57.79 20.62 -3.96
N LYS A 3 58.05 20.27 -2.68
CA LYS A 3 58.70 21.06 -1.62
C LYS A 3 60.17 21.47 -1.90
N SER A 4 60.71 21.28 -3.11
CA SER A 4 62.15 21.38 -3.37
C SER A 4 62.69 22.79 -3.68
N LYS A 5 61.85 23.82 -3.81
CA LYS A 5 62.32 25.21 -4.05
C LYS A 5 62.53 26.05 -2.78
N PHE A 6 62.09 25.59 -1.60
CA PHE A 6 62.12 26.39 -0.37
C PHE A 6 63.52 26.59 0.24
N VAL A 7 64.54 25.85 -0.20
CA VAL A 7 65.90 25.90 0.40
C VAL A 7 66.78 27.00 -0.20
N LYS A 8 66.36 27.70 -1.27
CA LYS A 8 67.23 28.70 -1.95
C LYS A 8 67.08 30.16 -1.50
N ALA A 9 66.24 30.46 -0.51
CA ALA A 9 66.12 31.82 0.03
C ALA A 9 67.29 32.22 0.95
N GLY A 10 67.94 31.25 1.62
CA GLY A 10 69.08 31.51 2.52
C GLY A 10 70.40 31.86 1.82
N LEU A 11 70.51 31.66 0.50
CA LEU A 11 71.75 31.88 -0.25
C LEU A 11 71.85 33.27 -0.91
N ALA A 12 70.78 34.08 -0.87
CA ALA A 12 70.72 35.37 -1.57
C ALA A 12 71.50 36.49 -0.85
N ALA A 13 71.57 36.47 0.49
CA ALA A 13 72.32 37.47 1.25
C ALA A 13 73.84 37.42 0.94
N LEU A 14 74.37 36.25 0.56
CA LEU A 14 75.77 36.04 0.19
C LEU A 14 76.10 36.43 -1.27
N ALA A 15 75.11 36.55 -2.16
CA ALA A 15 75.35 36.94 -3.54
C ALA A 15 75.42 38.47 -3.73
N VAL A 16 74.72 39.24 -2.89
CA VAL A 16 74.78 40.72 -2.94
C VAL A 16 76.12 41.23 -2.39
N SER A 17 76.73 40.53 -1.43
CA SER A 17 78.04 40.89 -0.88
C SER A 17 79.22 40.65 -1.85
N THR A 18 79.08 39.75 -2.83
CA THR A 18 80.15 39.44 -3.79
C THR A 18 80.14 40.29 -5.07
N VAL A 19 79.07 41.06 -5.32
CA VAL A 19 78.98 42.01 -6.46
C VAL A 19 79.53 43.40 -6.09
N ALA A 20 79.82 43.64 -4.80
CA ALA A 20 80.37 44.91 -4.32
C ALA A 20 81.77 45.25 -4.88
N ALA A 21 82.42 44.36 -5.63
CA ALA A 21 83.82 44.50 -6.01
C ALA A 21 84.13 45.04 -7.42
N VAL A 22 83.15 45.35 -8.31
CA VAL A 22 83.51 45.68 -9.72
C VAL A 22 82.84 46.91 -10.35
N ASN A 23 81.72 47.46 -9.83
CA ASN A 23 81.19 48.74 -10.33
C ASN A 23 80.25 49.43 -9.31
N PRO A 24 80.59 50.65 -8.81
CA PRO A 24 79.77 51.34 -7.80
C PRO A 24 78.33 51.62 -8.23
N ALA A 25 78.11 51.94 -9.52
CA ALA A 25 76.77 52.21 -10.05
C ALA A 25 75.92 50.93 -10.15
N GLN A 26 76.55 49.78 -10.40
CA GLN A 26 75.90 48.47 -10.45
C GLN A 26 75.60 47.91 -9.06
N ALA A 27 76.48 48.17 -8.08
CA ALA A 27 76.23 47.86 -6.68
C ALA A 27 75.10 48.72 -6.10
N ALA A 28 75.06 50.03 -6.42
CA ALA A 28 74.00 50.93 -5.97
C ALA A 28 72.62 50.60 -6.57
N SER A 29 72.54 50.27 -7.86
CA SER A 29 71.29 49.84 -8.52
C SER A 29 70.79 48.50 -8.01
N SER A 30 71.69 47.53 -7.78
CA SER A 30 71.34 46.23 -7.19
C SER A 30 70.87 46.37 -5.74
N SER A 31 71.47 47.26 -4.94
CA SER A 31 71.07 47.55 -3.56
C SER A 31 69.68 48.20 -3.48
N LYS A 32 69.38 49.18 -4.37
CA LYS A 32 68.04 49.80 -4.45
C LYS A 32 66.97 48.81 -4.86
N ALA A 33 67.23 47.96 -5.85
CA ALA A 33 66.30 46.92 -6.29
C ALA A 33 66.07 45.86 -5.20
N GLU A 34 67.12 45.45 -4.48
CA GLU A 34 67.02 44.52 -3.35
C GLU A 34 66.12 45.09 -2.24
N GLN A 35 66.27 46.37 -1.91
CA GLN A 35 65.41 47.03 -0.91
C GLN A 35 63.94 47.10 -1.38
N ALA A 36 63.71 47.38 -2.67
CA ALA A 36 62.36 47.42 -3.23
C ALA A 36 61.70 46.03 -3.22
N VAL A 37 62.45 44.96 -3.55
CA VAL A 37 61.97 43.57 -3.49
C VAL A 37 61.67 43.17 -2.04
N LYS A 38 62.51 43.51 -1.07
CA LYS A 38 62.24 43.26 0.36
C LYS A 38 60.97 43.95 0.85
N ASN A 39 60.74 45.19 0.42
CA ASN A 39 59.51 45.91 0.73
C ASN A 39 58.28 45.19 0.13
N ALA A 40 58.35 44.77 -1.14
CA ALA A 40 57.31 44.00 -1.80
C ALA A 40 57.01 42.67 -1.07
N GLU A 41 58.04 41.95 -0.64
CA GLU A 41 57.92 40.71 0.14
C GLU A 41 57.28 40.97 1.51
N PHE A 42 57.71 42.02 2.21
CA PHE A 42 57.15 42.39 3.52
C PHE A 42 55.65 42.65 3.45
N TYR A 43 55.23 43.54 2.53
CA TYR A 43 53.81 43.87 2.38
C TYR A 43 53.00 42.65 1.93
N SER A 44 53.50 41.87 0.97
CA SER A 44 52.77 40.71 0.42
C SER A 44 52.64 39.56 1.43
N ASN A 45 53.70 39.25 2.18
CA ASN A 45 53.66 38.20 3.21
C ASN A 45 52.79 38.59 4.40
N SER A 46 52.69 39.88 4.72
CA SER A 46 51.85 40.35 5.82
C SER A 46 50.34 40.26 5.55
N LEU A 47 49.92 40.08 4.29
CA LEU A 47 48.51 40.03 3.93
C LEU A 47 47.77 38.85 4.58
N SER A 48 48.41 37.69 4.69
CA SER A 48 47.75 36.46 5.19
C SER A 48 47.28 36.55 6.65
N ALA A 49 47.77 37.51 7.43
CA ALA A 49 47.33 37.75 8.80
C ALA A 49 46.18 38.77 8.90
N LEU A 50 45.84 39.45 7.80
CA LEU A 50 44.87 40.56 7.77
C LEU A 50 43.51 40.18 7.18
N TYR A 51 43.36 38.92 6.77
CA TYR A 51 42.09 38.36 6.34
C TYR A 51 41.94 36.94 6.88
N LYS A 52 40.70 36.56 7.21
CA LYS A 52 40.33 35.17 7.47
C LYS A 52 38.90 34.92 7.02
N VAL A 53 38.54 33.66 6.86
CA VAL A 53 37.14 33.26 6.81
C VAL A 53 36.82 32.67 8.18
N ASP A 54 35.72 33.10 8.80
CA ASP A 54 35.27 32.51 10.06
C ASP A 54 34.51 31.20 9.85
N GLU A 55 34.00 30.62 10.93
CA GLU A 55 33.25 29.36 10.89
C GLU A 55 31.90 29.49 10.17
N ALA A 56 31.34 30.70 10.06
CA ALA A 56 30.11 30.97 9.32
C ALA A 56 30.34 31.10 7.80
N GLY A 57 31.61 31.18 7.39
CA GLY A 57 31.99 31.40 5.99
C GLY A 57 32.12 32.87 5.62
N ASP A 58 32.06 33.77 6.59
CA ASP A 58 32.14 35.21 6.37
C ASP A 58 33.59 35.66 6.25
N LEU A 59 33.83 36.53 5.26
CA LEU A 59 35.14 37.12 5.05
C LEU A 59 35.38 38.24 6.07
N LEU A 60 36.28 38.00 7.01
CA LEU A 60 36.70 38.99 8.00
C LEU A 60 37.98 39.68 7.55
N LEU A 61 37.90 40.99 7.31
CA LEU A 61 39.03 41.84 6.94
C LEU A 61 39.45 42.72 8.12
N SER A 62 40.76 42.77 8.40
CA SER A 62 41.31 43.78 9.32
C SER A 62 41.07 45.19 8.77
N PRO A 63 40.83 46.22 9.61
CA PRO A 63 40.73 47.61 9.15
C PRO A 63 41.95 48.08 8.35
N SER A 64 43.13 47.50 8.60
CA SER A 64 44.38 47.82 7.91
C SER A 64 44.57 47.09 6.57
N PHE A 65 43.67 46.17 6.22
CA PHE A 65 43.80 45.28 5.08
C PHE A 65 43.96 46.02 3.76
N LEU A 66 43.05 46.96 3.45
CA LEU A 66 43.02 47.66 2.17
C LEU A 66 44.31 48.46 1.96
N THR A 67 44.75 49.15 3.01
CA THR A 67 46.02 49.88 3.03
C THR A 67 47.19 48.93 2.77
N ARG A 68 47.26 47.77 3.46
CA ARG A 68 48.33 46.79 3.27
C ARG A 68 48.33 46.18 1.88
N TYR A 69 47.15 45.88 1.33
CA TYR A 69 46.99 45.32 -0.01
C TYR A 69 47.44 46.30 -1.11
N ASN A 70 47.04 47.57 -0.98
CA ASN A 70 47.48 48.62 -1.91
C ASN A 70 48.98 48.86 -1.81
N ASN A 71 49.56 48.82 -0.60
CA ASN A 71 51.01 48.90 -0.42
C ASN A 71 51.73 47.71 -1.07
N ALA A 72 51.23 46.48 -0.93
CA ALA A 72 51.79 45.31 -1.61
C ALA A 72 51.76 45.49 -3.14
N LYS A 73 50.62 45.91 -3.69
CA LYS A 73 50.46 46.19 -5.12
C LYS A 73 51.46 47.22 -5.63
N ASN A 74 51.55 48.37 -4.94
CA ASN A 74 52.40 49.48 -5.35
C ASN A 74 53.89 49.12 -5.23
N THR A 75 54.30 48.52 -4.11
CA THR A 75 55.70 48.13 -3.89
C THR A 75 56.16 47.02 -4.84
N ILE A 76 55.30 46.08 -5.25
CA ILE A 76 55.61 45.13 -6.33
C ILE A 76 55.83 45.86 -7.66
N ALA A 77 54.95 46.82 -8.00
CA ALA A 77 55.08 47.58 -9.25
C ALA A 77 56.38 48.40 -9.28
N ASP A 78 56.73 49.04 -8.17
CA ASP A 78 57.96 49.81 -8.05
C ASP A 78 59.20 48.92 -8.04
N ALA A 79 59.16 47.78 -7.35
CA ALA A 79 60.25 46.80 -7.38
C ALA A 79 60.48 46.23 -8.78
N LYS A 80 59.42 45.97 -9.57
CA LYS A 80 59.55 45.58 -10.99
C LYS A 80 60.29 46.63 -11.82
N LYS A 81 60.02 47.93 -11.59
CA LYS A 81 60.73 49.03 -12.27
C LYS A 81 62.20 49.09 -11.89
N GLU A 82 62.54 48.89 -10.62
CA GLU A 82 63.94 48.90 -10.17
C GLU A 82 64.71 47.65 -10.63
N VAL A 83 64.10 46.47 -10.58
CA VAL A 83 64.69 45.22 -11.09
C VAL A 83 64.92 45.27 -12.61
N ALA A 84 64.08 46.02 -13.36
CA ALA A 84 64.28 46.21 -14.80
C ALA A 84 65.61 46.91 -15.12
N LYS A 85 66.12 47.79 -14.24
CA LYS A 85 67.36 48.56 -14.39
C LYS A 85 68.63 47.76 -14.10
N ILE A 86 68.53 46.51 -13.63
CA ILE A 86 69.68 45.65 -13.32
C ILE A 86 70.24 45.05 -14.62
N SER A 87 71.53 45.28 -14.87
CA SER A 87 72.22 44.75 -16.05
C SER A 87 72.62 43.27 -15.93
N SER A 88 72.79 42.73 -14.71
CA SER A 88 73.17 41.33 -14.48
C SER A 88 71.98 40.37 -14.68
N PRO A 89 72.00 39.48 -15.69
CA PRO A 89 70.88 38.57 -15.97
C PRO A 89 70.59 37.60 -14.82
N ARG A 90 71.64 37.14 -14.12
CA ARG A 90 71.52 36.21 -12.99
C ARG A 90 70.80 36.85 -11.79
N ILE A 91 71.17 38.08 -11.44
CA ILE A 91 70.57 38.81 -10.33
C ILE A 91 69.13 39.21 -10.68
N LYS A 92 68.91 39.71 -11.90
CA LYS A 92 67.59 40.07 -12.41
C LYS A 92 66.62 38.89 -12.38
N ARG A 93 67.05 37.69 -12.79
CA ARG A 93 66.24 36.47 -12.73
C ARG A 93 65.86 36.12 -11.28
N LEU A 94 66.81 36.12 -10.35
CA LEU A 94 66.54 35.81 -8.94
C LEU A 94 65.53 36.79 -8.32
N MET A 95 65.66 38.08 -8.62
CA MET A 95 64.73 39.10 -8.11
C MET A 95 63.35 38.99 -8.75
N ASN A 96 63.27 38.64 -10.05
CA ASN A 96 62.00 38.36 -10.69
C ASN A 96 61.30 37.13 -10.10
N ASP A 97 62.01 36.05 -9.79
CA ASP A 97 61.44 34.87 -9.12
C ASP A 97 60.84 35.24 -7.74
N ARG A 98 61.51 36.14 -6.99
CA ARG A 98 61.02 36.66 -5.70
C ARG A 98 59.80 37.57 -5.87
N LEU A 99 59.81 38.45 -6.87
CA LEU A 99 58.67 39.30 -7.19
C LEU A 99 57.47 38.50 -7.70
N GLU A 100 57.70 37.42 -8.45
CA GLU A 100 56.68 36.47 -8.84
C GLU A 100 56.05 35.83 -7.59
N PHE A 101 56.86 35.44 -6.60
CA PHE A 101 56.35 34.95 -5.32
C PHE A 101 55.51 35.99 -4.57
N SER A 102 55.98 37.24 -4.46
CA SER A 102 55.22 38.34 -3.84
C SER A 102 53.88 38.61 -4.56
N GLU A 103 53.89 38.59 -5.89
CA GLU A 103 52.69 38.73 -6.70
C GLU A 103 51.72 37.55 -6.50
N ILE A 104 52.25 36.31 -6.40
CA ILE A 104 51.45 35.13 -6.06
C ILE A 104 50.79 35.30 -4.68
N GLN A 105 51.49 35.82 -3.67
CA GLN A 105 50.90 36.05 -2.34
C GLN A 105 49.80 37.11 -2.37
N ARG A 106 50.01 38.21 -3.10
CA ARG A 106 48.97 39.24 -3.31
C ARG A 106 47.75 38.68 -4.04
N LEU A 107 47.95 37.87 -5.08
CA LEU A 107 46.88 37.25 -5.86
C LEU A 107 46.11 36.19 -5.05
N ARG A 108 46.78 35.44 -4.17
CA ARG A 108 46.11 34.48 -3.25
C ARG A 108 45.07 35.14 -2.37
N THR A 109 45.36 36.33 -1.87
CA THR A 109 44.40 37.15 -1.12
C THR A 109 43.22 37.54 -1.99
N ALA A 110 43.47 38.00 -3.23
CA ALA A 110 42.41 38.35 -4.18
C ALA A 110 41.50 37.14 -4.48
N TYR A 111 42.08 35.96 -4.70
CA TYR A 111 41.31 34.73 -4.94
C TYR A 111 40.41 34.32 -3.78
N LEU A 112 40.81 34.55 -2.53
CA LEU A 112 39.92 34.27 -1.40
C LEU A 112 38.72 35.23 -1.38
N ILE A 113 38.97 36.52 -1.55
CA ILE A 113 37.91 37.54 -1.60
C ILE A 113 36.94 37.23 -2.73
N ASP A 114 37.47 36.92 -3.92
CA ASP A 114 36.67 36.55 -5.08
C ASP A 114 35.91 35.24 -4.82
N ALA A 115 36.52 34.24 -4.18
CA ALA A 115 35.86 32.98 -3.85
C ALA A 115 34.69 33.17 -2.87
N VAL A 116 34.84 33.99 -1.82
CA VAL A 116 33.73 34.26 -0.88
C VAL A 116 32.61 35.03 -1.57
N LYS A 117 32.92 36.13 -2.28
CA LYS A 117 31.91 36.91 -3.02
C LYS A 117 31.19 36.09 -4.09
N TYR A 118 31.92 35.20 -4.76
CA TYR A 118 31.34 34.30 -5.74
C TYR A 118 30.50 33.22 -5.05
N GLY A 119 30.95 32.72 -3.89
CA GLY A 119 30.21 31.81 -3.01
C GLY A 119 28.87 32.39 -2.57
N GLU A 120 28.81 33.64 -2.12
CA GLU A 120 27.56 34.32 -1.74
C GLU A 120 26.55 34.41 -2.90
N LYS A 121 27.05 34.68 -4.12
CA LYS A 121 26.21 34.68 -5.34
C LYS A 121 25.70 33.27 -5.67
N LEU A 122 26.55 32.26 -5.50
CA LEU A 122 26.19 30.86 -5.70
C LEU A 122 25.12 30.42 -4.70
N ASP A 123 25.28 30.79 -3.43
CA ASP A 123 24.31 30.56 -2.36
C ASP A 123 22.97 31.22 -2.66
N SER A 124 22.99 32.46 -3.16
CA SER A 124 21.79 33.17 -3.60
C SER A 124 21.07 32.43 -4.74
N ALA A 125 21.81 31.94 -5.73
CA ALA A 125 21.24 31.16 -6.83
C ALA A 125 20.65 29.82 -6.35
N ARG A 126 21.35 29.10 -5.47
CA ARG A 126 20.86 27.88 -4.82
C ARG A 126 19.58 28.14 -4.03
N ASN A 127 19.57 29.17 -3.18
CA ASN A 127 18.42 29.50 -2.34
C ASN A 127 17.21 29.90 -3.19
N LYS A 128 17.44 30.57 -4.32
CA LYS A 128 16.39 30.87 -5.29
C LYS A 128 15.79 29.60 -5.89
N ILE A 129 16.62 28.65 -6.34
CA ILE A 129 16.13 27.34 -6.83
C ILE A 129 15.28 26.67 -5.77
N LYS A 130 15.72 26.65 -4.51
CA LYS A 130 14.95 26.06 -3.40
C LYS A 130 13.62 26.77 -3.15
N ALA A 131 13.60 28.10 -3.16
CA ALA A 131 12.41 28.90 -2.91
C ALA A 131 11.37 28.77 -4.03
N ASP A 132 11.83 28.75 -5.28
CA ASP A 132 10.98 28.77 -6.46
C ASP A 132 10.73 27.34 -7.01
N PHE A 133 11.27 26.29 -6.39
CA PHE A 133 11.30 24.93 -6.94
C PHE A 133 9.92 24.42 -7.33
N LEU A 134 8.93 24.63 -6.46
CA LEU A 134 7.57 24.11 -6.64
C LEU A 134 6.80 24.84 -7.75
N VAL A 135 7.23 26.04 -8.15
CA VAL A 135 6.56 26.85 -9.17
C VAL A 135 7.30 26.87 -10.51
N MET A 136 8.56 26.42 -10.53
CA MET A 136 9.33 26.30 -11.78
C MET A 136 8.89 25.08 -12.58
N SER A 137 8.72 25.25 -13.89
CA SER A 137 8.55 24.13 -14.81
C SER A 137 9.84 23.28 -14.90
N PRO A 138 9.75 22.01 -15.34
CA PRO A 138 10.94 21.17 -15.57
C PRO A 138 11.98 21.84 -16.48
N SER A 139 11.53 22.62 -17.47
CA SER A 139 12.40 23.36 -18.39
C SER A 139 13.16 24.52 -17.71
N GLU A 140 12.55 25.19 -16.75
CA GLU A 140 13.15 26.28 -15.97
C GLU A 140 14.12 25.72 -14.93
N LEU A 141 13.73 24.64 -14.24
CA LEU A 141 14.61 23.89 -13.34
C LEU A 141 15.85 23.39 -14.08
N ARG A 142 15.71 22.92 -15.32
CA ARG A 142 16.86 22.51 -16.13
C ARG A 142 17.82 23.66 -16.43
N LYS A 143 17.30 24.82 -16.82
CA LYS A 143 18.15 26.02 -17.03
C LYS A 143 18.86 26.44 -15.73
N ALA A 144 18.14 26.40 -14.61
CA ALA A 144 18.69 26.75 -13.31
C ALA A 144 19.76 25.75 -12.84
N TYR A 145 19.53 24.44 -13.08
CA TYR A 145 20.50 23.37 -12.86
C TYR A 145 21.80 23.61 -13.62
N ASP A 146 21.71 23.82 -14.93
CA ASP A 146 22.89 24.01 -15.79
C ASP A 146 23.69 25.25 -15.38
N GLN A 147 22.97 26.33 -15.01
CA GLN A 147 23.58 27.55 -14.51
C GLN A 147 24.27 27.32 -13.16
N LEU A 148 23.60 26.68 -12.19
CA LEU A 148 24.17 26.39 -10.87
C LEU A 148 25.40 25.50 -10.99
N ARG A 149 25.32 24.42 -11.78
CA ARG A 149 26.45 23.50 -12.03
C ARG A 149 27.65 24.23 -12.62
N LYS A 150 27.43 25.07 -13.64
CA LYS A 150 28.48 25.90 -14.24
C LYS A 150 29.10 26.86 -13.23
N GLN A 151 28.29 27.49 -12.40
CA GLN A 151 28.77 28.41 -11.37
C GLN A 151 29.58 27.68 -10.28
N THR A 152 29.14 26.51 -9.83
CA THR A 152 29.86 25.65 -8.88
C THR A 152 31.26 25.31 -9.40
N MET A 153 31.37 24.86 -10.66
CA MET A 153 32.67 24.57 -11.28
C MET A 153 33.59 25.80 -11.36
N GLN A 154 33.04 27.00 -11.56
CA GLN A 154 33.82 28.23 -11.55
C GLN A 154 34.34 28.56 -10.15
N LEU A 155 33.51 28.37 -9.11
CA LEU A 155 33.93 28.56 -7.72
C LEU A 155 35.03 27.58 -7.33
N GLU A 156 34.92 26.30 -7.69
CA GLU A 156 35.95 25.29 -7.41
C GLU A 156 37.32 25.67 -7.98
N LYS A 157 37.36 26.23 -9.20
CA LYS A 157 38.58 26.75 -9.82
C LYS A 157 39.17 27.96 -9.09
N LEU A 158 38.34 28.77 -8.42
CA LEU A 158 38.80 29.87 -7.56
C LEU A 158 39.33 29.32 -6.24
N VAL A 159 38.59 28.40 -5.60
CA VAL A 159 38.97 27.76 -4.33
C VAL A 159 40.29 27.00 -4.46
N SER A 160 40.57 26.37 -5.60
CA SER A 160 41.86 25.70 -5.83
C SER A 160 43.06 26.65 -5.79
N LYS A 161 42.84 27.96 -5.96
CA LYS A 161 43.86 29.02 -5.89
C LYS A 161 43.93 29.73 -4.52
N VAL A 162 42.99 29.44 -3.62
CA VAL A 162 42.96 29.98 -2.25
C VAL A 162 44.05 29.35 -1.38
N TYR A 163 44.69 30.17 -0.56
CA TYR A 163 45.77 29.75 0.34
C TYR A 163 45.26 29.32 1.72
N GLY A 164 45.86 28.26 2.28
CA GLY A 164 45.45 27.65 3.56
C GLY A 164 44.45 26.51 3.36
N SER A 165 44.61 25.41 4.11
CA SER A 165 43.63 24.32 4.14
C SER A 165 42.34 24.73 4.85
N THR A 166 42.45 25.46 5.97
CA THR A 166 41.30 25.92 6.75
C THR A 166 40.37 26.81 5.93
N SER A 167 40.87 27.87 5.30
CA SER A 167 40.04 28.78 4.48
C SER A 167 39.42 28.08 3.28
N ARG A 168 40.15 27.15 2.64
CA ARG A 168 39.58 26.32 1.56
C ARG A 168 38.46 25.42 2.05
N ASN A 169 38.66 24.77 3.20
CA ASN A 169 37.66 23.89 3.79
C ASN A 169 36.40 24.68 4.16
N VAL A 170 36.52 25.84 4.78
CA VAL A 170 35.37 26.69 5.10
C VAL A 170 34.60 27.08 3.83
N VAL A 171 35.27 27.59 2.78
CA VAL A 171 34.60 27.98 1.53
C VAL A 171 33.98 26.76 0.83
N ASN A 172 34.65 25.61 0.86
CA ASN A 172 34.12 24.36 0.32
C ASN A 172 32.86 23.92 1.07
N THR A 173 32.92 23.84 2.40
CA THR A 173 31.80 23.41 3.24
C THR A 173 30.63 24.38 3.18
N ARG A 174 30.89 25.69 3.13
CA ARG A 174 29.84 26.72 3.15
C ARG A 174 29.12 26.88 1.82
N PHE A 175 29.86 26.84 0.70
CA PHE A 175 29.33 27.21 -0.62
C PHE A 175 29.36 26.06 -1.61
N VAL A 176 30.52 25.41 -1.80
CA VAL A 176 30.71 24.41 -2.87
C VAL A 176 29.89 23.15 -2.60
N LEU A 177 30.01 22.57 -1.40
CA LEU A 177 29.37 21.32 -1.04
C LEU A 177 27.83 21.45 -1.09
N PRO A 178 27.18 22.46 -0.48
CA PRO A 178 25.74 22.63 -0.60
C PRO A 178 25.26 22.83 -2.05
N ALA A 179 26.02 23.56 -2.88
CA ALA A 179 25.67 23.75 -4.29
C ALA A 179 25.79 22.44 -5.08
N LYS A 180 26.82 21.62 -4.82
CA LYS A 180 26.95 20.29 -5.40
C LYS A 180 25.81 19.37 -4.96
N LEU A 181 25.52 19.31 -3.67
CA LEU A 181 24.41 18.53 -3.14
C LEU A 181 23.11 18.92 -3.84
N THR A 182 22.87 20.23 -3.98
CA THR A 182 21.69 20.74 -4.72
C THR A 182 21.65 20.19 -6.15
N THR A 183 22.72 20.31 -6.93
CA THR A 183 22.72 19.78 -8.31
C THR A 183 22.61 18.25 -8.35
N GLU A 184 23.31 17.52 -7.50
CA GLU A 184 23.25 16.06 -7.50
C GLU A 184 21.86 15.54 -7.11
N SER A 185 21.15 16.27 -6.22
CA SER A 185 19.82 15.88 -5.73
C SER A 185 18.73 15.77 -6.80
N PHE A 186 18.91 16.36 -7.98
CA PHE A 186 17.94 16.24 -9.08
C PHE A 186 18.58 16.01 -10.45
N SER A 187 19.83 15.55 -10.47
CA SER A 187 20.61 15.30 -11.70
C SER A 187 20.00 14.18 -12.57
N SER A 188 19.47 13.13 -11.92
CA SER A 188 18.83 12.01 -12.61
C SER A 188 17.56 12.47 -13.35
N GLU A 189 16.75 13.28 -12.68
CA GLU A 189 15.48 13.82 -13.15
C GLU A 189 15.71 14.81 -14.29
N MET A 190 16.77 15.64 -14.22
CA MET A 190 17.17 16.51 -15.32
C MET A 190 17.64 15.72 -16.54
N THR A 191 18.37 14.63 -16.32
CA THR A 191 18.74 13.71 -17.40
C THR A 191 17.50 13.05 -18.00
N ARG A 192 16.56 12.61 -17.15
CA ARG A 192 15.29 12.03 -17.57
C ARG A 192 14.47 13.02 -18.39
N TYR A 193 14.42 14.28 -18.00
CA TYR A 193 13.78 15.36 -18.77
C TYR A 193 14.34 15.49 -20.19
N ASP A 194 15.67 15.42 -20.38
CA ASP A 194 16.26 15.45 -21.73
C ASP A 194 15.78 14.27 -22.59
N TYR A 195 15.64 13.10 -21.99
CA TYR A 195 15.15 11.92 -22.70
C TYR A 195 13.65 12.03 -23.03
N HIS A 196 12.85 12.72 -22.23
CA HIS A 196 11.47 13.08 -22.63
C HIS A 196 11.47 13.96 -23.87
N GLN A 197 12.34 14.97 -23.93
CA GLN A 197 12.43 15.83 -25.12
C GLN A 197 12.92 15.06 -26.35
N LYS A 198 13.82 14.09 -26.18
CA LYS A 198 14.25 13.20 -27.27
C LYS A 198 13.13 12.24 -27.71
N ALA A 199 12.37 11.67 -26.78
CA ALA A 199 11.22 10.83 -27.09
C ALA A 199 10.17 11.63 -27.88
N LYS A 200 9.88 12.86 -27.44
CA LYS A 200 9.00 13.80 -28.16
C LYS A 200 9.48 14.09 -29.58
N ALA A 201 10.79 14.31 -29.76
CA ALA A 201 11.37 14.51 -31.09
C ALA A 201 11.26 13.26 -31.98
N ALA A 202 11.50 12.06 -31.42
CA ALA A 202 11.35 10.79 -32.13
C ALA A 202 9.89 10.56 -32.58
N LEU A 203 8.92 10.81 -31.70
CA LEU A 203 7.50 10.73 -32.04
C LEU A 203 7.10 11.72 -33.15
N ALA A 204 7.58 12.96 -33.07
CA ALA A 204 7.35 13.97 -34.11
C ALA A 204 7.95 13.56 -35.46
N GLY A 205 9.11 12.88 -35.44
CA GLY A 205 9.75 12.29 -36.62
C GLY A 205 9.14 10.97 -37.10
N LYS A 206 8.16 10.42 -36.35
CA LYS A 206 7.59 9.09 -36.56
C LYS A 206 8.61 7.95 -36.53
N ASP A 207 9.67 8.09 -35.75
CA ASP A 207 10.70 7.06 -35.56
C ASP A 207 10.37 6.20 -34.33
N GLN A 208 9.71 5.06 -34.56
CA GLN A 208 9.32 4.13 -33.50
C GLN A 208 10.53 3.57 -32.75
N THR A 209 11.56 3.12 -33.47
CA THR A 209 12.77 2.51 -32.87
C THR A 209 13.49 3.50 -31.98
N GLN A 210 13.59 4.76 -32.39
CA GLN A 210 14.17 5.79 -31.54
C GLN A 210 13.28 6.09 -30.32
N ALA A 211 11.95 6.16 -30.50
CA ALA A 211 11.03 6.37 -29.37
C ALA A 211 11.13 5.25 -28.34
N ASP A 212 11.17 3.99 -28.77
CA ASP A 212 11.35 2.80 -27.91
C ASP A 212 12.64 2.91 -27.09
N ALA A 213 13.75 3.23 -27.75
CA ALA A 213 15.03 3.43 -27.09
C ALA A 213 14.97 4.55 -26.04
N MET A 214 14.25 5.65 -26.32
CA MET A 214 14.12 6.76 -25.36
C MET A 214 13.25 6.36 -24.16
N PHE A 215 12.12 5.66 -24.36
CA PHE A 215 11.28 5.19 -23.26
C PHE A 215 12.00 4.17 -22.37
N ALA A 216 12.78 3.25 -22.95
CA ALA A 216 13.59 2.32 -22.18
C ALA A 216 14.59 3.05 -21.27
N ILE A 217 15.22 4.12 -21.77
CA ILE A 217 16.14 4.94 -20.98
C ILE A 217 15.39 5.75 -19.90
N ILE A 218 14.21 6.30 -20.22
CA ILE A 218 13.37 7.02 -19.24
C ILE A 218 13.04 6.11 -18.06
N THR A 219 12.55 4.90 -18.32
CA THR A 219 12.20 3.91 -17.28
C THR A 219 13.43 3.48 -16.46
N MET A 220 14.59 3.30 -17.10
CA MET A 220 15.83 3.00 -16.38
C MET A 220 16.25 4.13 -15.43
N LEU A 221 16.12 5.39 -15.87
CA LEU A 221 16.50 6.56 -15.07
C LEU A 221 15.53 6.82 -13.92
N GLU A 222 14.25 6.50 -14.09
CA GLU A 222 13.23 6.53 -13.04
C GLU A 222 13.62 5.61 -11.87
N GLY A 223 13.91 4.33 -12.15
CA GLY A 223 14.37 3.38 -11.13
C GLY A 223 15.65 3.83 -10.44
N LYS A 224 16.67 4.23 -11.22
CA LYS A 224 17.95 4.73 -10.67
C LYS A 224 17.80 5.98 -9.82
N GLY A 225 16.89 6.89 -10.19
CA GLY A 225 16.61 8.10 -9.43
C GLY A 225 16.11 7.74 -8.03
N LYS A 226 15.08 6.89 -7.97
CA LYS A 226 14.52 6.40 -6.70
C LYS A 226 15.57 5.71 -5.83
N ASP A 227 16.33 4.78 -6.40
CA ASP A 227 17.39 4.05 -5.68
C ASP A 227 18.46 4.99 -5.11
N LEU A 228 18.88 5.98 -5.90
CA LEU A 228 19.89 6.95 -5.48
C LEU A 228 19.39 7.83 -4.32
N ARG A 229 18.13 8.31 -4.40
CA ARG A 229 17.53 9.11 -3.32
C ARG A 229 17.42 8.32 -2.03
N THR A 230 16.98 7.06 -2.10
CA THR A 230 16.91 6.15 -0.95
C THR A 230 18.29 5.86 -0.37
N ALA A 231 19.27 5.47 -1.21
CA ALA A 231 20.62 5.16 -0.76
C ALA A 231 21.31 6.37 -0.10
N LEU A 232 21.18 7.56 -0.67
CA LEU A 232 21.77 8.78 -0.11
C LEU A 232 21.08 9.25 1.17
N THR A 233 19.76 9.08 1.27
CA THR A 233 19.01 9.36 2.51
C THR A 233 19.48 8.44 3.64
N ASN A 234 19.70 7.16 3.35
CA ASN A 234 20.21 6.18 4.32
C ASN A 234 21.68 6.43 4.72
N LEU A 235 22.52 6.90 3.78
CA LEU A 235 23.91 7.26 4.06
C LEU A 235 24.05 8.55 4.88
N HIS A 236 23.08 9.45 4.79
CA HIS A 236 23.09 10.76 5.44
C HIS A 236 21.76 11.09 6.14
N PRO A 237 21.34 10.29 7.13
CA PRO A 237 20.02 10.42 7.75
C PRO A 237 19.82 11.74 8.49
N ASP A 238 20.88 12.46 8.85
CA ASP A 238 20.79 13.75 9.57
C ASP A 238 20.97 14.97 8.66
N ASN A 239 21.14 14.79 7.35
CA ASN A 239 21.36 15.91 6.43
C ASN A 239 20.03 16.55 6.00
N GLN A 240 19.64 17.61 6.70
CA GLN A 240 18.37 18.32 6.45
C GLN A 240 18.28 18.92 5.03
N LEU A 241 19.39 19.40 4.46
CA LEU A 241 19.38 19.96 3.11
C LEU A 241 19.00 18.91 2.07
N LEU A 242 19.56 17.70 2.18
CA LEU A 242 19.23 16.58 1.30
C LEU A 242 17.75 16.18 1.42
N LYS A 243 17.24 16.08 2.65
CA LYS A 243 15.82 15.76 2.90
C LYS A 243 14.88 16.79 2.27
N ASP A 244 15.16 18.08 2.48
CA ASP A 244 14.36 19.16 1.91
C ASP A 244 14.34 19.10 0.38
N LEU A 245 15.49 18.85 -0.25
CA LEU A 245 15.60 18.79 -1.71
C LEU A 245 14.86 17.59 -2.30
N TYR A 246 14.97 16.41 -1.69
CA TYR A 246 14.24 15.24 -2.16
C TYR A 246 12.74 15.36 -1.96
N SER A 247 12.30 15.96 -0.86
CA SER A 247 10.89 16.30 -0.66
C SER A 247 10.35 17.20 -1.77
N LEU A 248 11.13 18.20 -2.21
CA LEU A 248 10.75 19.05 -3.35
C LEU A 248 10.71 18.30 -4.69
N VAL A 249 11.64 17.37 -4.92
CA VAL A 249 11.65 16.52 -6.11
C VAL A 249 10.39 15.64 -6.14
N ASP A 250 10.13 14.93 -5.04
CA ASP A 250 8.99 14.01 -4.93
C ASP A 250 7.64 14.75 -4.99
N ALA A 251 7.57 15.99 -4.46
CA ALA A 251 6.33 16.78 -4.46
C ALA A 251 5.99 17.48 -5.78
N SER A 252 6.95 17.66 -6.69
CA SER A 252 6.73 18.47 -7.91
C SER A 252 7.37 17.88 -9.17
N LEU A 253 8.69 17.67 -9.16
CA LEU A 253 9.42 17.29 -10.37
C LEU A 253 9.14 15.84 -10.80
N GLU A 254 9.05 14.91 -9.85
CA GLU A 254 8.74 13.51 -10.13
C GLU A 254 7.33 13.37 -10.75
N PRO A 255 6.24 13.89 -10.15
CA PRO A 255 4.92 13.89 -10.77
C PRO A 255 4.87 14.53 -12.16
N ALA A 256 5.55 15.67 -12.35
CA ALA A 256 5.54 16.38 -13.63
C ALA A 256 6.18 15.55 -14.75
N LEU A 257 7.29 14.86 -14.46
CA LEU A 257 7.97 14.01 -15.43
C LEU A 257 7.18 12.71 -15.72
N MET A 258 6.53 12.12 -14.71
CA MET A 258 5.65 10.97 -14.93
C MET A 258 4.48 11.32 -15.83
N LYS A 259 3.83 12.48 -15.59
CA LYS A 259 2.75 12.97 -16.45
C LYS A 259 3.21 13.22 -17.89
N GLU A 260 4.43 13.73 -18.09
CA GLU A 260 4.99 13.90 -19.43
C GLU A 260 5.28 12.55 -20.10
N LYS A 261 5.83 11.56 -19.38
CA LYS A 261 6.02 10.19 -19.87
C LYS A 261 4.71 9.58 -20.35
N GLU A 262 3.67 9.66 -19.54
CA GLU A 262 2.33 9.13 -19.85
C GLU A 262 1.75 9.80 -21.09
N SER A 263 1.81 11.13 -21.16
CA SER A 263 1.32 11.89 -22.32
C SER A 263 2.03 11.46 -23.60
N LEU A 264 3.35 11.24 -23.55
CA LEU A 264 4.13 10.75 -24.69
C LEU A 264 3.82 9.30 -25.02
N LYS A 265 3.55 8.44 -24.03
CA LYS A 265 3.16 7.04 -24.24
C LYS A 265 1.78 6.92 -24.90
N ILE A 266 0.82 7.77 -24.52
CA ILE A 266 -0.49 7.85 -25.20
C ILE A 266 -0.30 8.25 -26.67
N GLN A 267 0.53 9.26 -26.93
CA GLN A 267 0.86 9.66 -28.30
C GLN A 267 1.54 8.50 -29.07
N TYR A 268 2.47 7.80 -28.43
CA TYR A 268 3.13 6.63 -29.00
C TYR A 268 2.12 5.55 -29.38
N ARG A 269 1.23 5.15 -28.48
CA ARG A 269 0.20 4.10 -28.72
C ARG A 269 -0.77 4.49 -29.82
N THR A 270 -1.17 5.77 -29.87
CA THR A 270 -2.02 6.30 -30.95
C THR A 270 -1.32 6.21 -32.31
N GLN A 271 -0.02 6.45 -32.36
CA GLN A 271 0.77 6.52 -33.59
C GLN A 271 1.27 5.16 -34.06
N PHE A 272 1.53 4.25 -33.12
CA PHE A 272 2.04 2.90 -33.35
C PHE A 272 1.15 1.90 -32.59
N PRO A 273 -0.08 1.65 -33.06
CA PRO A 273 -1.00 0.76 -32.40
C PRO A 273 -0.45 -0.67 -32.37
N SER A 274 -0.52 -1.30 -31.21
CA SER A 274 -0.11 -2.69 -30.99
C SER A 274 -0.97 -3.29 -29.89
N ASN A 275 -0.95 -4.61 -29.79
CA ASN A 275 -1.70 -5.31 -28.76
C ASN A 275 -1.25 -4.85 -27.37
N PHE A 276 -2.17 -4.91 -26.42
CA PHE A 276 -1.97 -4.51 -25.04
C PHE A 276 -2.25 -5.69 -24.11
N GLU A 277 -1.24 -6.11 -23.37
CA GLU A 277 -1.38 -7.12 -22.33
C GLU A 277 -1.71 -6.44 -20.99
N LEU A 278 -2.78 -6.90 -20.35
CA LEU A 278 -3.21 -6.52 -19.02
C LEU A 278 -3.23 -7.75 -18.11
N SER A 279 -2.64 -7.63 -16.93
CA SER A 279 -2.80 -8.61 -15.85
C SER A 279 -3.67 -8.02 -14.75
N VAL A 280 -4.73 -8.72 -14.36
CA VAL A 280 -5.58 -8.38 -13.23
C VAL A 280 -5.34 -9.39 -12.11
N LEU A 281 -4.64 -8.94 -11.07
CA LEU A 281 -4.54 -9.65 -9.81
C LEU A 281 -5.75 -9.25 -8.97
N HIS A 282 -6.42 -10.21 -8.34
CA HIS A 282 -7.60 -9.90 -7.58
C HIS A 282 -7.81 -10.78 -6.34
N THR A 283 -8.51 -10.21 -5.37
CA THR A 283 -8.99 -10.85 -4.14
C THR A 283 -10.46 -10.47 -3.91
N ASN A 284 -11.19 -11.31 -3.19
CA ASN A 284 -12.56 -11.05 -2.73
C ASN A 284 -12.80 -11.84 -1.43
N ASP A 285 -13.76 -11.40 -0.61
CA ASP A 285 -14.26 -12.15 0.56
C ASP A 285 -13.11 -12.57 1.50
N THR A 286 -12.17 -11.66 1.77
CA THR A 286 -10.99 -11.97 2.60
C THR A 286 -11.34 -12.10 4.08
N HIS A 287 -12.42 -11.46 4.53
CA HIS A 287 -13.00 -11.56 5.86
C HIS A 287 -11.96 -11.60 6.98
N ALA A 288 -11.09 -10.59 7.02
CA ALA A 288 -10.06 -10.43 8.05
C ALA A 288 -9.13 -11.65 8.27
N ASN A 289 -8.94 -12.52 7.27
CA ASN A 289 -8.06 -13.69 7.36
C ASN A 289 -6.59 -13.31 7.16
N LEU A 290 -6.02 -12.60 8.13
CA LEU A 290 -4.68 -12.01 8.03
C LEU A 290 -3.52 -12.98 8.22
N ASP A 291 -3.75 -14.19 8.74
CA ASP A 291 -2.66 -15.18 8.91
C ASP A 291 -2.05 -15.65 7.58
N ARG A 292 -2.77 -15.47 6.46
CA ARG A 292 -2.28 -15.71 5.10
C ARG A 292 -1.63 -14.49 4.46
N ALA A 293 -1.84 -13.30 5.01
CA ALA A 293 -1.44 -12.06 4.37
C ALA A 293 0.07 -11.95 4.05
N PRO A 294 1.01 -12.47 4.88
CA PRO A 294 2.42 -12.46 4.51
C PRO A 294 2.75 -13.33 3.30
N ARG A 295 2.07 -14.47 3.09
CA ARG A 295 2.24 -15.30 1.89
C ARG A 295 1.56 -14.65 0.68
N MET A 296 0.35 -14.10 0.88
CA MET A 296 -0.36 -13.31 -0.13
C MET A 296 0.52 -12.14 -0.64
N ALA A 297 1.20 -11.44 0.27
CA ALA A 297 2.12 -10.36 -0.06
C ALA A 297 3.25 -10.82 -0.99
N THR A 298 3.89 -11.95 -0.68
CA THR A 298 4.90 -12.56 -1.58
C THR A 298 4.31 -12.89 -2.93
N ALA A 299 3.16 -13.57 -2.98
CA ALA A 299 2.51 -13.96 -4.23
C ALA A 299 2.20 -12.75 -5.13
N ILE A 300 1.69 -11.66 -4.54
CA ILE A 300 1.40 -10.40 -5.24
C ILE A 300 2.69 -9.76 -5.75
N LYS A 301 3.72 -9.62 -4.89
CA LYS A 301 4.99 -9.00 -5.26
C LYS A 301 5.70 -9.77 -6.37
N GLU A 302 5.75 -11.10 -6.29
CA GLU A 302 6.34 -11.96 -7.31
C GLU A 302 5.57 -11.91 -8.63
N THR A 303 4.23 -11.91 -8.58
CA THR A 303 3.40 -11.83 -9.78
C THR A 303 3.57 -10.47 -10.47
N ARG A 304 3.51 -9.35 -9.71
CA ARG A 304 3.74 -8.01 -10.27
C ARG A 304 5.14 -7.84 -10.85
N ALA A 305 6.17 -8.45 -10.27
CA ALA A 305 7.53 -8.40 -10.82
C ALA A 305 7.65 -9.06 -12.21
N GLN A 306 6.72 -9.93 -12.58
CA GLN A 306 6.69 -10.63 -13.86
C GLN A 306 5.79 -9.96 -14.90
N LYS A 307 5.00 -8.96 -14.51
CA LYS A 307 3.91 -8.40 -15.31
C LYS A 307 4.04 -6.89 -15.39
N GLU A 308 4.27 -6.36 -16.59
CA GLU A 308 4.48 -4.92 -16.80
C GLU A 308 3.22 -4.09 -16.48
N ASN A 309 2.07 -4.54 -16.97
CA ASN A 309 0.78 -3.87 -16.74
C ASN A 309 -0.08 -4.70 -15.79
N ALA A 310 0.20 -4.64 -14.49
CA ALA A 310 -0.52 -5.39 -13.47
C ALA A 310 -1.38 -4.49 -12.56
N LEU A 311 -2.69 -4.73 -12.54
CA LEU A 311 -3.62 -4.17 -11.56
C LEU A 311 -3.76 -5.13 -10.37
N LEU A 312 -3.93 -4.61 -9.16
CA LEU A 312 -4.35 -5.35 -7.97
C LEU A 312 -5.68 -4.81 -7.46
N LEU A 313 -6.74 -5.60 -7.56
CA LEU A 313 -8.10 -5.19 -7.24
C LEU A 313 -8.67 -6.00 -6.07
N SER A 314 -9.49 -5.37 -5.22
CA SER A 314 -10.29 -6.05 -4.20
C SER A 314 -11.77 -5.93 -4.51
N ALA A 315 -12.45 -7.06 -4.68
CA ALA A 315 -13.88 -7.13 -4.93
C ALA A 315 -14.71 -7.13 -3.62
N GLY A 316 -14.29 -6.42 -2.58
CA GLY A 316 -15.07 -6.22 -1.34
C GLY A 316 -14.95 -7.34 -0.29
N ASP A 317 -15.63 -7.13 0.84
CA ASP A 317 -15.66 -7.99 2.03
C ASP A 317 -14.27 -8.28 2.59
N VAL A 318 -13.59 -7.19 2.93
CA VAL A 318 -12.40 -7.22 3.81
C VAL A 318 -12.84 -7.34 5.27
N PHE A 319 -13.97 -6.74 5.61
CA PHE A 319 -14.49 -6.69 6.97
C PHE A 319 -15.08 -8.03 7.44
N SER A 320 -15.22 -8.12 8.76
CA SER A 320 -15.77 -9.27 9.49
C SER A 320 -14.96 -10.58 9.32
N GLY A 321 -15.30 -11.63 10.07
CA GLY A 321 -14.73 -12.98 9.92
C GLY A 321 -13.73 -13.45 10.99
N THR A 322 -12.84 -12.58 11.51
CA THR A 322 -11.89 -12.99 12.55
C THR A 322 -11.73 -11.95 13.65
N LEU A 323 -11.09 -12.35 14.77
CA LEU A 323 -10.73 -11.44 15.87
C LEU A 323 -9.94 -10.21 15.41
N TYR A 324 -9.24 -10.25 14.27
CA TYR A 324 -8.57 -9.07 13.72
C TYR A 324 -9.58 -7.95 13.42
N PHE A 325 -10.74 -8.27 12.84
CA PHE A 325 -11.77 -7.27 12.61
C PHE A 325 -12.41 -6.79 13.91
N ASN A 326 -12.71 -7.70 14.84
CA ASN A 326 -13.32 -7.32 16.12
C ASN A 326 -12.46 -6.32 16.90
N GLU A 327 -11.15 -6.55 16.96
CA GLU A 327 -10.22 -5.70 17.70
C GLU A 327 -9.82 -4.45 16.91
N TYR A 328 -9.48 -4.62 15.64
CA TYR A 328 -8.84 -3.57 14.84
C TYR A 328 -9.75 -2.90 13.81
N LYS A 329 -11.00 -3.35 13.65
CA LYS A 329 -12.03 -2.71 12.82
C LYS A 329 -11.54 -2.43 11.39
N GLY A 330 -10.91 -3.43 10.77
CA GLY A 330 -10.36 -3.39 9.40
C GLY A 330 -9.02 -2.67 9.26
N GLN A 331 -8.48 -2.06 10.32
CA GLN A 331 -7.24 -1.28 10.21
C GLN A 331 -5.99 -2.15 10.00
N ALA A 332 -6.00 -3.38 10.51
CA ALA A 332 -4.93 -4.34 10.28
C ALA A 332 -4.85 -4.76 8.81
N ASP A 333 -6.01 -5.03 8.20
CA ASP A 333 -6.17 -5.31 6.77
C ASP A 333 -5.71 -4.13 5.93
N LEU A 334 -6.17 -2.93 6.27
CA LEU A 334 -5.83 -1.70 5.55
C LEU A 334 -4.33 -1.45 5.50
N GLU A 335 -3.61 -1.68 6.59
CA GLU A 335 -2.17 -1.47 6.62
C GLU A 335 -1.44 -2.40 5.64
N LEU A 336 -1.90 -3.65 5.52
CA LEU A 336 -1.36 -4.62 4.57
C LEU A 336 -1.78 -4.30 3.13
N MET A 337 -3.02 -3.87 2.90
CA MET A 337 -3.46 -3.42 1.57
C MET A 337 -2.68 -2.18 1.11
N ASN A 338 -2.43 -1.24 2.01
CA ASN A 338 -1.60 -0.07 1.76
C ASN A 338 -0.14 -0.46 1.46
N LEU A 339 0.44 -1.41 2.20
CA LEU A 339 1.77 -1.95 1.91
C LEU A 339 1.82 -2.53 0.49
N LEU A 340 0.77 -3.22 0.09
CA LEU A 340 0.67 -3.90 -1.19
C LEU A 340 0.24 -2.99 -2.33
N ASN A 341 -0.03 -1.70 -2.09
CA ASN A 341 -0.46 -0.73 -3.12
C ASN A 341 -1.60 -1.30 -3.99
N TYR A 342 -2.74 -1.63 -3.37
CA TYR A 342 -3.96 -1.95 -4.14
C TYR A 342 -4.28 -0.81 -5.12
N ASP A 343 -4.79 -1.14 -6.30
CA ASP A 343 -5.12 -0.17 -7.34
C ASP A 343 -6.54 0.37 -7.21
N ALA A 344 -7.47 -0.47 -6.75
CA ALA A 344 -8.83 -0.08 -6.37
C ALA A 344 -9.49 -1.17 -5.50
N MET A 345 -10.54 -0.78 -4.78
CA MET A 345 -11.44 -1.68 -4.05
C MET A 345 -12.90 -1.26 -4.30
N THR A 346 -13.81 -2.21 -4.49
CA THR A 346 -15.26 -1.96 -4.32
C THR A 346 -15.71 -2.29 -2.90
N PHE A 347 -16.86 -1.78 -2.48
CA PHE A 347 -17.45 -2.17 -1.20
C PHE A 347 -18.21 -3.49 -1.36
N GLY A 348 -18.02 -4.40 -0.41
CA GLY A 348 -18.95 -5.48 -0.15
C GLY A 348 -19.94 -5.13 0.95
N ASN A 349 -20.83 -6.07 1.27
CA ASN A 349 -21.85 -5.83 2.30
C ASN A 349 -21.23 -5.71 3.69
N HIS A 350 -20.18 -6.48 4.01
CA HIS A 350 -19.59 -6.49 5.35
C HIS A 350 -18.84 -5.19 5.70
N GLU A 351 -18.49 -4.38 4.70
CA GLU A 351 -17.95 -3.04 4.93
C GLU A 351 -18.90 -2.12 5.73
N PHE A 352 -20.20 -2.45 5.78
CA PHE A 352 -21.24 -1.69 6.45
C PHE A 352 -21.65 -2.25 7.82
N ASP A 353 -21.03 -3.34 8.30
CA ASP A 353 -21.49 -4.06 9.52
C ASP A 353 -21.49 -3.21 10.79
N LEU A 354 -20.48 -2.34 10.91
CA LEU A 354 -20.34 -1.40 12.03
C LEU A 354 -20.82 0.02 11.67
N GLY A 355 -21.56 0.15 10.57
CA GLY A 355 -22.07 1.40 10.03
C GLY A 355 -21.03 2.28 9.33
N THR A 356 -21.51 3.37 8.71
CA THR A 356 -20.70 4.23 7.84
C THR A 356 -19.58 4.99 8.55
N ALA A 357 -19.62 5.12 9.88
CA ALA A 357 -18.55 5.75 10.66
C ALA A 357 -17.26 4.91 10.66
N THR A 358 -17.37 3.59 10.83
CA THR A 358 -16.21 2.68 10.75
C THR A 358 -15.73 2.57 9.31
N LEU A 359 -16.65 2.48 8.33
CA LEU A 359 -16.29 2.52 6.90
C LEU A 359 -15.50 3.78 6.56
N ALA A 360 -15.97 4.97 6.96
CA ALA A 360 -15.27 6.22 6.69
C ALA A 360 -13.88 6.28 7.32
N ASP A 361 -13.67 5.66 8.50
CA ASP A 361 -12.34 5.58 9.12
C ASP A 361 -11.38 4.67 8.34
N PHE A 362 -11.88 3.60 7.73
CA PHE A 362 -11.12 2.75 6.81
C PHE A 362 -10.82 3.49 5.50
N VAL A 363 -11.84 4.04 4.84
CA VAL A 363 -11.69 4.74 3.55
C VAL A 363 -10.67 5.86 3.64
N LYS A 364 -10.80 6.80 4.60
CA LYS A 364 -9.92 7.97 4.66
C LYS A 364 -8.44 7.67 4.92
N LYS A 365 -8.11 6.44 5.35
CA LYS A 365 -6.74 5.98 5.64
C LYS A 365 -6.18 5.08 4.53
N ALA A 366 -6.99 4.71 3.53
CA ALA A 366 -6.53 3.98 2.37
C ALA A 366 -5.59 4.83 1.52
N LYS A 367 -4.56 4.20 0.97
CA LYS A 367 -3.62 4.76 -0.02
C LYS A 367 -3.96 4.30 -1.43
N PHE A 368 -5.26 4.11 -1.65
CA PHE A 368 -5.86 3.70 -2.90
C PHE A 368 -7.31 4.19 -2.95
N PRO A 369 -7.88 4.37 -4.14
CA PRO A 369 -9.27 4.78 -4.30
C PRO A 369 -10.24 3.59 -4.17
N PHE A 370 -11.50 3.93 -3.92
CA PHE A 370 -12.62 3.01 -3.99
C PHE A 370 -13.44 3.28 -5.26
N VAL A 371 -14.08 2.24 -5.79
CA VAL A 371 -15.04 2.35 -6.88
C VAL A 371 -16.38 1.82 -6.43
N SER A 372 -17.45 2.58 -6.63
CA SER A 372 -18.82 2.17 -6.34
C SER A 372 -19.78 3.09 -7.09
N ALA A 373 -20.39 2.58 -8.15
CA ALA A 373 -21.28 3.34 -9.02
C ALA A 373 -22.70 3.40 -8.47
N ASN A 374 -23.14 2.37 -7.73
CA ASN A 374 -24.53 2.21 -7.31
C ASN A 374 -24.77 2.42 -5.81
N VAL A 375 -23.82 3.00 -5.07
CA VAL A 375 -24.03 3.35 -3.66
C VAL A 375 -24.08 4.88 -3.50
N ASP A 376 -25.25 5.40 -3.13
CA ASP A 376 -25.46 6.83 -2.89
C ASP A 376 -25.16 7.17 -1.42
N PHE A 377 -24.03 7.86 -1.22
CA PHE A 377 -23.60 8.40 0.08
C PHE A 377 -23.94 9.89 0.26
N SER A 378 -24.68 10.53 -0.65
CA SER A 378 -24.90 11.98 -0.66
C SER A 378 -25.57 12.52 0.62
N LYS A 379 -26.36 11.68 1.30
CA LYS A 379 -27.04 11.99 2.57
C LYS A 379 -26.28 11.49 3.80
N ASP A 380 -25.32 10.58 3.63
CA ASP A 380 -24.58 10.00 4.75
C ASP A 380 -23.61 11.02 5.37
N ALA A 381 -23.66 11.17 6.69
CA ALA A 381 -22.88 12.18 7.39
C ALA A 381 -21.37 11.88 7.41
N ASN A 382 -20.97 10.61 7.29
CA ASN A 382 -19.60 10.14 7.45
C ASN A 382 -18.86 10.06 6.11
N MET A 383 -19.54 9.57 5.07
CA MET A 383 -18.98 9.22 3.77
C MET A 383 -19.13 10.31 2.71
N LYS A 384 -20.09 11.24 2.82
CA LYS A 384 -20.29 12.30 1.80
C LYS A 384 -19.05 13.15 1.49
N ALA A 385 -18.10 13.25 2.42
CA ALA A 385 -16.86 13.99 2.24
C ALA A 385 -15.77 13.19 1.50
N TYR A 386 -15.97 11.87 1.37
CA TYR A 386 -15.03 10.92 0.81
C TYR A 386 -15.60 10.22 -0.43
N THR A 387 -16.66 10.75 -1.04
CA THR A 387 -17.29 10.16 -2.22
C THR A 387 -17.52 11.20 -3.30
N SER A 388 -17.48 10.78 -4.56
CA SER A 388 -17.91 11.54 -5.72
C SER A 388 -18.57 10.60 -6.73
N SER A 389 -19.62 11.07 -7.40
CA SER A 389 -20.25 10.33 -8.51
C SER A 389 -19.53 10.54 -9.86
N ASP A 390 -18.30 11.06 -9.84
CA ASP A 390 -17.53 11.37 -11.03
C ASP A 390 -16.78 10.14 -11.59
N VAL A 391 -16.51 10.18 -12.89
CA VAL A 391 -15.50 9.34 -13.55
C VAL A 391 -14.20 10.14 -13.65
N THR A 392 -13.12 9.67 -13.02
CA THR A 392 -11.85 10.42 -12.95
C THR A 392 -10.61 9.61 -13.35
N ALA A 393 -9.65 10.27 -14.02
CA ALA A 393 -8.31 9.73 -14.28
C ALA A 393 -7.28 10.16 -13.24
N ASP A 394 -7.68 10.97 -12.25
CA ASP A 394 -6.85 11.44 -11.13
C ASP A 394 -7.59 11.19 -9.81
N PRO A 395 -7.87 9.92 -9.45
CA PRO A 395 -8.57 9.59 -8.23
C PRO A 395 -7.69 9.89 -7.01
N LYS A 396 -8.29 10.44 -5.95
CA LYS A 396 -7.61 10.62 -4.67
C LYS A 396 -7.67 9.33 -3.87
N ASP A 397 -6.56 9.03 -3.21
CA ASP A 397 -6.51 8.02 -2.17
C ASP A 397 -7.57 8.29 -1.10
N GLY A 398 -8.19 7.21 -0.60
CA GLY A 398 -9.19 7.28 0.43
C GLY A 398 -10.45 8.06 0.05
N HIS A 399 -10.81 8.01 -1.23
CA HIS A 399 -12.08 8.50 -1.76
C HIS A 399 -12.72 7.44 -2.66
N SER A 400 -14.06 7.44 -2.70
CA SER A 400 -14.88 6.61 -3.58
C SER A 400 -15.32 7.39 -4.81
N TYR A 401 -15.33 6.72 -5.96
CA TYR A 401 -15.76 7.25 -7.25
C TYR A 401 -16.74 6.28 -7.92
N SER A 402 -17.61 6.75 -8.82
CA SER A 402 -18.40 5.83 -9.64
C SER A 402 -17.51 4.98 -10.54
N ALA A 403 -16.50 5.61 -11.16
CA ALA A 403 -15.44 4.92 -11.87
C ALA A 403 -14.12 5.69 -11.84
N ILE A 404 -13.02 4.96 -12.01
CA ILE A 404 -11.68 5.51 -12.18
C ILE A 404 -11.07 5.07 -13.51
N VAL A 405 -10.05 5.78 -13.96
CA VAL A 405 -9.30 5.45 -15.16
C VAL A 405 -7.83 5.27 -14.80
N LYS A 406 -7.27 4.09 -15.09
CA LYS A 406 -5.86 3.78 -14.90
C LYS A 406 -5.12 3.89 -16.23
N ASN A 407 -4.04 4.67 -16.24
CA ASN A 407 -3.12 4.74 -17.37
C ASN A 407 -2.06 3.65 -17.21
N MET A 408 -1.91 2.77 -18.20
CA MET A 408 -0.97 1.66 -18.18
C MET A 408 -0.29 1.56 -19.54
N ASP A 409 1.00 1.87 -19.58
CA ASP A 409 1.82 1.89 -20.80
C ASP A 409 1.21 2.64 -22.01
N GLY A 410 0.55 3.77 -21.73
CA GLY A 410 -0.10 4.61 -22.73
C GLY A 410 -1.51 4.18 -23.12
N GLU A 411 -2.01 3.07 -22.57
CA GLU A 411 -3.38 2.61 -22.67
C GLU A 411 -4.20 3.05 -21.46
N ARG A 412 -5.52 3.16 -21.64
CA ARG A 412 -6.46 3.57 -20.59
C ARG A 412 -7.40 2.41 -20.26
N VAL A 413 -7.46 2.04 -18.99
CA VAL A 413 -8.37 1.02 -18.46
C VAL A 413 -9.35 1.68 -17.50
N GLY A 414 -10.64 1.61 -17.83
CA GLY A 414 -11.72 2.06 -16.95
C GLY A 414 -12.06 1.00 -15.91
N ILE A 415 -12.30 1.43 -14.67
CA ILE A 415 -12.69 0.53 -13.58
C ILE A 415 -13.87 1.17 -12.86
N PHE A 416 -15.02 0.51 -12.84
CA PHE A 416 -16.19 0.94 -12.06
C PHE A 416 -16.59 -0.13 -11.05
N GLY A 417 -17.27 0.28 -9.99
CA GLY A 417 -17.61 -0.61 -8.89
C GLY A 417 -19.10 -0.87 -8.76
N LEU A 418 -19.49 -2.03 -8.23
CA LEU A 418 -20.87 -2.32 -7.84
C LEU A 418 -20.92 -3.06 -6.50
N THR A 419 -21.97 -2.78 -5.72
CA THR A 419 -22.24 -3.42 -4.42
C THR A 419 -23.67 -3.91 -4.38
N THR A 420 -23.91 -5.11 -3.86
CA THR A 420 -25.25 -5.72 -3.82
C THR A 420 -26.26 -4.83 -3.09
N ALA A 421 -27.44 -4.66 -3.67
CA ALA A 421 -28.55 -3.95 -3.04
C ALA A 421 -29.04 -4.62 -1.75
N GLU A 422 -28.76 -5.92 -1.59
CA GLU A 422 -29.12 -6.69 -0.39
C GLU A 422 -28.44 -6.16 0.87
N THR A 423 -27.35 -5.40 0.74
CA THR A 423 -26.61 -4.74 1.83
C THR A 423 -27.53 -3.95 2.78
N GLU A 424 -28.62 -3.36 2.28
CA GLU A 424 -29.63 -2.68 3.11
C GLU A 424 -30.22 -3.60 4.19
N THR A 425 -30.32 -4.90 3.91
CA THR A 425 -30.97 -5.90 4.75
C THR A 425 -30.00 -6.87 5.44
N ILE A 426 -28.81 -7.10 4.86
CA ILE A 426 -27.83 -8.06 5.37
C ILE A 426 -26.67 -7.42 6.14
N SER A 427 -26.64 -6.09 6.25
CA SER A 427 -25.65 -5.34 7.02
C SER A 427 -26.28 -4.13 7.75
N SER A 428 -25.49 -3.12 8.12
CA SER A 428 -25.92 -1.95 8.89
C SER A 428 -25.58 -0.60 8.23
N PRO A 429 -25.90 -0.37 6.94
CA PRO A 429 -25.55 0.87 6.24
C PRO A 429 -26.28 2.11 6.78
N GLY A 430 -27.44 1.93 7.40
CA GLY A 430 -28.29 3.01 7.87
C GLY A 430 -29.14 3.64 6.76
N LYS A 431 -30.14 4.43 7.15
CA LYS A 431 -31.18 4.97 6.26
C LYS A 431 -30.72 6.05 5.26
N ASP A 432 -29.51 6.59 5.46
CA ASP A 432 -28.98 7.72 4.69
C ASP A 432 -28.00 7.25 3.59
N VAL A 433 -27.88 5.93 3.40
CA VAL A 433 -27.20 5.27 2.28
C VAL A 433 -28.26 4.57 1.44
N ALA A 434 -28.20 4.73 0.12
CA ALA A 434 -29.08 4.01 -0.80
C ALA A 434 -28.26 3.13 -1.75
N PHE A 435 -28.81 1.97 -2.10
CA PHE A 435 -28.23 1.04 -3.05
C PHE A 435 -29.10 1.03 -4.31
N GLU A 436 -28.56 1.58 -5.38
CA GLU A 436 -29.24 1.78 -6.66
C GLU A 436 -29.13 0.52 -7.55
N ASN A 437 -29.94 0.48 -8.60
CA ASN A 437 -30.01 -0.67 -9.49
C ASN A 437 -28.68 -0.88 -10.24
N TYR A 438 -28.01 -2.00 -9.97
CA TYR A 438 -26.69 -2.30 -10.50
C TYR A 438 -26.60 -2.30 -12.03
N ILE A 439 -27.65 -2.76 -12.75
CA ILE A 439 -27.68 -2.76 -14.23
C ILE A 439 -27.76 -1.35 -14.79
N ALA A 440 -28.62 -0.50 -14.22
CA ALA A 440 -28.79 0.88 -14.66
C ALA A 440 -27.48 1.67 -14.45
N GLU A 441 -26.89 1.55 -13.28
CA GLU A 441 -25.64 2.26 -12.93
C GLU A 441 -24.44 1.72 -13.71
N ALA A 442 -24.36 0.41 -13.97
CA ALA A 442 -23.34 -0.16 -14.83
C ALA A 442 -23.43 0.38 -16.27
N LYS A 443 -24.65 0.47 -16.84
CA LYS A 443 -24.86 1.04 -18.18
C LYS A 443 -24.41 2.50 -18.26
N GLU A 444 -24.71 3.29 -17.23
CA GLU A 444 -24.26 4.68 -17.18
C GLU A 444 -22.74 4.79 -17.00
N ALA A 445 -22.13 3.97 -16.14
CA ALA A 445 -20.67 3.94 -15.96
C ALA A 445 -19.94 3.57 -17.27
N VAL A 446 -20.38 2.51 -17.96
CA VAL A 446 -19.83 2.11 -19.27
C VAL A 446 -19.98 3.25 -20.28
N LYS A 447 -21.16 3.84 -20.39
CA LYS A 447 -21.42 4.96 -21.30
C LYS A 447 -20.50 6.15 -21.02
N GLN A 448 -20.30 6.52 -19.74
CA GLN A 448 -19.42 7.62 -19.36
C GLN A 448 -17.95 7.32 -19.68
N LEU A 449 -17.48 6.09 -19.42
CA LEU A 449 -16.12 5.67 -19.76
C LEU A 449 -15.89 5.69 -21.29
N GLN A 450 -16.82 5.12 -22.06
CA GLN A 450 -16.76 5.09 -23.52
C GLN A 450 -16.83 6.49 -24.14
N ALA A 451 -17.63 7.40 -23.56
CA ALA A 451 -17.68 8.80 -23.99
C ALA A 451 -16.31 9.52 -23.85
N GLN A 452 -15.43 9.03 -22.97
CA GLN A 452 -14.06 9.50 -22.84
C GLN A 452 -13.06 8.75 -23.74
N GLY A 453 -13.53 7.89 -24.64
CA GLY A 453 -12.72 7.08 -25.56
C GLY A 453 -12.06 5.86 -24.91
N ILE A 454 -12.56 5.40 -23.75
CA ILE A 454 -12.09 4.19 -23.08
C ILE A 454 -12.76 2.98 -23.73
N ASN A 455 -11.96 2.00 -24.11
CA ASN A 455 -12.39 0.77 -24.78
C ASN A 455 -11.91 -0.50 -24.06
N LYS A 456 -11.49 -0.36 -22.80
CA LYS A 456 -11.07 -1.44 -21.91
C LYS A 456 -11.69 -1.18 -20.54
N ILE A 457 -12.71 -1.92 -20.16
CA ILE A 457 -13.55 -1.65 -19.00
C ILE A 457 -13.63 -2.88 -18.10
N VAL A 458 -13.25 -2.67 -16.85
CA VAL A 458 -13.35 -3.64 -15.75
C VAL A 458 -14.51 -3.24 -14.83
N ALA A 459 -15.45 -4.14 -14.61
CA ALA A 459 -16.41 -4.06 -13.52
C ALA A 459 -15.82 -4.77 -12.29
N LEU A 460 -15.64 -4.05 -11.20
CA LEU A 460 -15.19 -4.58 -9.91
C LEU A 460 -16.42 -4.72 -9.00
N THR A 461 -16.90 -5.93 -8.79
CA THR A 461 -18.25 -6.15 -8.28
C THR A 461 -18.26 -6.96 -7.00
N HIS A 462 -19.20 -6.61 -6.13
CA HIS A 462 -19.55 -7.39 -4.95
C HIS A 462 -21.06 -7.67 -4.97
N ILE A 463 -21.48 -8.42 -5.99
CA ILE A 463 -22.89 -8.73 -6.27
C ILE A 463 -23.16 -10.22 -6.41
N GLY A 464 -22.14 -11.08 -6.29
CA GLY A 464 -22.32 -12.54 -6.42
C GLY A 464 -22.23 -13.04 -7.85
N TYR A 465 -21.76 -14.28 -8.04
CA TYR A 465 -21.59 -14.86 -9.37
C TYR A 465 -22.93 -15.31 -9.98
N GLN A 466 -23.69 -16.13 -9.24
CA GLN A 466 -25.03 -16.60 -9.59
C GLN A 466 -25.88 -16.69 -8.32
N ASP A 467 -26.21 -15.54 -7.74
CA ASP A 467 -27.12 -15.49 -6.61
C ASP A 467 -28.58 -15.61 -7.06
N GLY A 468 -29.38 -16.40 -6.35
CA GLY A 468 -30.67 -16.96 -6.79
C GLY A 468 -31.83 -15.96 -6.83
N GLY A 469 -31.75 -14.91 -7.64
CA GLY A 469 -32.82 -13.93 -7.87
C GLY A 469 -32.48 -12.46 -7.54
N GLY A 470 -31.27 -12.21 -7.02
CA GLY A 470 -30.72 -10.88 -6.73
C GLY A 470 -29.78 -10.34 -7.81
N ASP A 471 -29.02 -9.30 -7.47
CA ASP A 471 -27.91 -8.79 -8.29
C ASP A 471 -26.92 -9.94 -8.56
N ASN A 472 -26.33 -10.04 -9.75
CA ASN A 472 -25.27 -11.03 -10.00
C ASN A 472 -24.45 -10.74 -11.27
N ASP A 473 -23.22 -11.23 -11.28
CA ASP A 473 -22.22 -11.03 -12.34
C ASP A 473 -22.63 -11.66 -13.68
N VAL A 474 -23.26 -12.85 -13.65
CA VAL A 474 -23.70 -13.52 -14.88
C VAL A 474 -24.83 -12.74 -15.58
N THR A 475 -25.72 -12.10 -14.84
CA THR A 475 -26.77 -11.25 -15.39
C THR A 475 -26.20 -9.91 -15.86
N LEU A 476 -25.29 -9.32 -15.08
CA LEU A 476 -24.56 -8.11 -15.47
C LEU A 476 -23.86 -8.28 -16.82
N ALA A 477 -23.12 -9.38 -17.00
CA ALA A 477 -22.40 -9.69 -18.23
C ALA A 477 -23.31 -9.78 -19.46
N LYS A 478 -24.54 -10.27 -19.29
CA LYS A 478 -25.52 -10.43 -20.37
C LYS A 478 -26.25 -9.14 -20.71
N GLU A 479 -26.54 -8.32 -19.71
CA GLU A 479 -27.42 -7.17 -19.87
C GLU A 479 -26.69 -5.85 -20.13
N VAL A 480 -25.37 -5.79 -19.91
CA VAL A 480 -24.57 -4.58 -20.04
C VAL A 480 -23.44 -4.80 -21.05
N GLU A 481 -23.66 -4.36 -22.28
CA GLU A 481 -22.63 -4.35 -23.32
C GLU A 481 -21.49 -3.37 -23.00
N GLY A 482 -20.27 -3.71 -23.40
CA GLY A 482 -19.09 -2.86 -23.25
C GLY A 482 -18.27 -3.10 -21.98
N ILE A 483 -18.65 -4.05 -21.13
CA ILE A 483 -17.81 -4.57 -20.05
C ILE A 483 -16.91 -5.66 -20.63
N ASP A 484 -15.60 -5.56 -20.44
CA ASP A 484 -14.64 -6.58 -20.92
C ASP A 484 -14.35 -7.64 -19.85
N ILE A 485 -14.23 -7.20 -18.60
CA ILE A 485 -13.84 -8.03 -17.47
C ILE A 485 -14.75 -7.73 -16.28
N ILE A 486 -15.27 -8.77 -15.62
CA ILE A 486 -15.93 -8.70 -14.32
C ILE A 486 -15.06 -9.42 -13.30
N VAL A 487 -14.66 -8.69 -12.26
CA VAL A 487 -13.95 -9.22 -11.08
C VAL A 487 -14.92 -9.23 -9.91
N GLY A 488 -15.45 -10.40 -9.58
CA GLY A 488 -16.56 -10.57 -8.63
C GLY A 488 -16.17 -10.95 -7.20
N GLY A 489 -17.18 -10.96 -6.32
CA GLY A 489 -17.13 -11.27 -4.88
C GLY A 489 -18.47 -11.79 -4.35
N HIS A 490 -18.72 -11.70 -3.03
CA HIS A 490 -19.99 -12.00 -2.33
C HIS A 490 -20.37 -13.48 -2.21
N SER A 491 -20.44 -14.19 -3.33
CA SER A 491 -20.95 -15.58 -3.37
C SER A 491 -19.93 -16.66 -2.95
N HIS A 492 -18.70 -16.24 -2.62
CA HIS A 492 -17.56 -17.11 -2.30
C HIS A 492 -17.25 -18.15 -3.41
N THR A 493 -17.66 -17.88 -4.65
CA THR A 493 -17.52 -18.82 -5.77
C THR A 493 -16.05 -18.96 -6.15
N VAL A 494 -15.57 -20.20 -6.23
CA VAL A 494 -14.22 -20.51 -6.72
C VAL A 494 -14.28 -20.78 -8.23
N LEU A 495 -13.80 -19.82 -9.03
CA LEU A 495 -13.65 -19.99 -10.48
C LEU A 495 -12.19 -20.36 -10.80
N SER A 496 -11.92 -21.67 -10.88
CA SER A 496 -10.56 -22.17 -11.18
C SER A 496 -10.01 -21.77 -12.56
N ALA A 497 -10.89 -21.37 -13.48
CA ALA A 497 -10.60 -20.75 -14.75
C ALA A 497 -11.64 -19.67 -15.07
N PRO A 498 -11.33 -18.68 -15.92
CA PRO A 498 -12.28 -17.62 -16.27
C PRO A 498 -13.51 -18.17 -16.99
N VAL A 499 -14.67 -17.60 -16.68
CA VAL A 499 -15.93 -17.89 -17.35
C VAL A 499 -16.19 -16.83 -18.41
N LEU A 500 -16.66 -17.23 -19.59
CA LEU A 500 -16.97 -16.30 -20.68
C LEU A 500 -18.49 -16.22 -20.87
N ASP A 501 -19.03 -15.02 -20.74
CA ASP A 501 -20.32 -14.72 -21.36
C ASP A 501 -20.11 -14.30 -22.81
N ASN A 502 -20.84 -14.91 -23.74
CA ASN A 502 -20.73 -14.64 -25.18
C ASN A 502 -22.08 -14.17 -25.76
N THR A 503 -22.97 -13.62 -24.92
CA THR A 503 -24.31 -13.22 -25.36
C THR A 503 -24.33 -11.85 -26.00
N GLY A 504 -23.41 -10.96 -25.61
CA GLY A 504 -23.21 -9.64 -26.20
C GLY A 504 -22.40 -9.66 -27.50
N ALA A 505 -22.14 -8.46 -28.05
CA ALA A 505 -21.34 -8.28 -29.26
C ALA A 505 -19.87 -8.70 -29.08
N GLU A 506 -19.34 -8.61 -27.86
CA GLU A 506 -18.00 -9.04 -27.47
C GLU A 506 -18.09 -9.88 -26.19
N PRO A 507 -17.15 -10.82 -25.97
CA PRO A 507 -17.20 -11.67 -24.80
C PRO A 507 -16.80 -10.92 -23.53
N THR A 508 -17.54 -11.16 -22.44
CA THR A 508 -17.22 -10.64 -21.11
C THR A 508 -16.55 -11.75 -20.29
N VAL A 509 -15.39 -11.47 -19.70
CA VAL A 509 -14.64 -12.42 -18.87
C VAL A 509 -15.00 -12.25 -17.40
N ILE A 510 -15.43 -13.31 -16.72
CA ILE A 510 -15.81 -13.30 -15.30
C ILE A 510 -14.81 -14.12 -14.48
N VAL A 511 -14.31 -13.55 -13.38
CA VAL A 511 -13.37 -14.20 -12.44
C VAL A 511 -13.74 -13.94 -10.97
N GLN A 512 -13.49 -14.94 -10.11
CA GLN A 512 -13.67 -14.88 -8.65
C GLN A 512 -12.74 -15.90 -7.95
N THR A 513 -12.30 -15.61 -6.72
CA THR A 513 -11.21 -16.36 -6.04
C THR A 513 -11.64 -17.31 -4.93
N GLY A 514 -12.94 -17.35 -4.58
CA GLY A 514 -13.40 -17.98 -3.35
C GLY A 514 -13.42 -17.00 -2.19
N GLU A 515 -12.81 -17.34 -1.06
CA GLU A 515 -12.90 -16.60 0.20
C GLU A 515 -11.67 -16.83 1.10
N LEU A 516 -11.59 -16.08 2.21
CA LEU A 516 -10.66 -16.25 3.34
C LEU A 516 -9.18 -16.14 2.98
N SER A 517 -8.87 -15.39 1.93
CA SER A 517 -7.51 -15.21 1.38
C SER A 517 -6.84 -16.52 0.97
N LYS A 518 -7.62 -17.58 0.67
CA LYS A 518 -7.09 -18.89 0.27
C LYS A 518 -6.37 -18.83 -1.08
N ASN A 519 -6.83 -17.96 -1.97
CA ASN A 519 -6.32 -17.82 -3.33
C ASN A 519 -5.99 -16.37 -3.69
N LEU A 520 -4.96 -16.17 -4.50
CA LEU A 520 -4.79 -14.97 -5.31
C LEU A 520 -5.27 -15.28 -6.74
N GLY A 521 -6.23 -14.50 -7.24
CA GLY A 521 -6.65 -14.58 -8.63
C GLY A 521 -5.67 -13.85 -9.54
N VAL A 522 -5.35 -14.46 -10.69
CA VAL A 522 -4.53 -13.84 -11.74
C VAL A 522 -5.20 -14.09 -13.08
N LEU A 523 -5.64 -13.02 -13.73
CA LEU A 523 -6.19 -13.02 -15.07
C LEU A 523 -5.26 -12.25 -16.01
N ASP A 524 -4.76 -12.90 -17.05
CA ASP A 524 -4.01 -12.29 -18.14
C ASP A 524 -4.93 -12.12 -19.35
N VAL A 525 -5.02 -10.91 -19.89
CA VAL A 525 -5.84 -10.56 -21.06
C VAL A 525 -4.98 -9.82 -22.07
N GLU A 526 -5.09 -10.20 -23.34
CA GLU A 526 -4.50 -9.48 -24.46
C GLU A 526 -5.62 -8.80 -25.24
N PHE A 527 -5.51 -7.48 -25.35
CA PHE A 527 -6.41 -6.64 -26.13
C PHE A 527 -5.78 -6.29 -27.48
N ASP A 528 -6.59 -6.28 -28.54
CA ASP A 528 -6.20 -5.64 -29.79
C ASP A 528 -6.26 -4.09 -29.66
N PRO A 529 -5.75 -3.33 -30.65
CA PRO A 529 -5.81 -1.87 -30.59
C PRO A 529 -7.22 -1.26 -30.57
N ALA A 530 -8.25 -2.01 -30.98
CA ALA A 530 -9.63 -1.57 -30.90
C ALA A 530 -10.24 -1.77 -29.50
N GLY A 531 -9.54 -2.48 -28.61
CA GLY A 531 -9.99 -2.78 -27.26
C GLY A 531 -10.66 -4.14 -27.12
N LYS A 532 -10.60 -4.99 -28.15
CA LYS A 532 -11.22 -6.33 -28.10
C LYS A 532 -10.30 -7.34 -27.44
N ILE A 533 -10.86 -8.20 -26.59
CA ILE A 533 -10.12 -9.34 -26.05
C ILE A 533 -9.84 -10.36 -27.17
N ILE A 534 -8.56 -10.59 -27.46
CA ILE A 534 -8.11 -11.60 -28.43
C ILE A 534 -7.50 -12.84 -27.76
N LYS A 535 -7.12 -12.73 -26.49
CA LYS A 535 -6.62 -13.85 -25.68
C LYS A 535 -6.90 -13.59 -24.21
N GLN A 536 -7.25 -14.65 -23.48
CA GLN A 536 -7.38 -14.60 -22.03
C GLN A 536 -6.89 -15.92 -21.41
N ALA A 537 -6.29 -15.83 -20.22
CA ALA A 537 -5.93 -16.97 -19.41
C ALA A 537 -5.99 -16.58 -17.92
N GLY A 538 -6.71 -17.34 -17.11
CA GLY A 538 -6.79 -17.12 -15.67
C GLY A 538 -6.35 -18.34 -14.86
N LYS A 539 -5.87 -18.07 -13.64
CA LYS A 539 -5.53 -19.09 -12.65
C LYS A 539 -5.74 -18.57 -11.23
N LEU A 540 -5.87 -19.49 -10.30
CA LEU A 540 -5.79 -19.22 -8.86
C LEU A 540 -4.44 -19.70 -8.32
N ILE A 541 -3.76 -18.84 -7.57
CA ILE A 541 -2.56 -19.22 -6.81
C ILE A 541 -3.02 -19.57 -5.40
N ASP A 542 -2.90 -20.86 -5.04
CA ASP A 542 -3.19 -21.36 -3.69
C ASP A 542 -2.13 -20.85 -2.70
N ILE A 543 -2.56 -19.99 -1.77
CA ILE A 543 -1.69 -19.31 -0.80
C ILE A 543 -1.18 -20.25 0.29
N ASP A 544 -1.90 -21.34 0.54
CA ASP A 544 -1.55 -22.35 1.53
C ASP A 544 -0.96 -23.62 0.89
N GLN A 545 -0.63 -23.59 -0.40
CA GLN A 545 -0.02 -24.73 -1.08
C GLN A 545 1.23 -25.21 -0.30
N LYS A 546 1.27 -26.51 0.02
CA LYS A 546 2.38 -27.13 0.74
C LYS A 546 3.13 -28.15 -0.10
N SER A 547 4.43 -28.25 0.15
CA SER A 547 5.30 -29.34 -0.30
C SER A 547 5.89 -30.02 0.94
N GLY A 548 5.29 -31.13 1.36
CA GLY A 548 5.52 -31.70 2.69
C GLY A 548 4.94 -30.81 3.79
N ASP A 549 5.72 -30.50 4.82
CA ASP A 549 5.29 -29.65 5.94
C ASP A 549 5.52 -28.15 5.71
N GLN A 550 6.12 -27.76 4.58
CA GLN A 550 6.46 -26.37 4.28
C GLN A 550 5.50 -25.76 3.25
N TYR A 551 5.13 -24.51 3.47
CA TYR A 551 4.44 -23.70 2.45
C TYR A 551 5.36 -23.46 1.26
N VAL A 552 4.82 -23.60 0.05
CA VAL A 552 5.51 -23.32 -1.21
C VAL A 552 5.83 -21.83 -1.31
N ILE A 553 4.87 -20.98 -0.94
CA ILE A 553 5.02 -19.53 -0.91
C ILE A 553 5.58 -19.11 0.45
N LYS A 554 6.73 -18.44 0.43
CA LYS A 554 7.36 -17.92 1.65
C LYS A 554 6.66 -16.66 2.14
N GLU A 555 6.72 -16.41 3.43
CA GLU A 555 6.18 -15.19 4.02
C GLU A 555 7.05 -13.96 3.69
N ASP A 556 6.40 -12.90 3.22
CA ASP A 556 6.99 -11.58 3.08
C ASP A 556 7.34 -11.03 4.47
N GLN A 557 8.61 -10.67 4.66
CA GLN A 557 9.13 -10.31 5.98
C GLN A 557 8.56 -8.99 6.51
N GLU A 558 8.23 -8.05 5.63
CA GLU A 558 7.66 -6.76 6.01
C GLU A 558 6.19 -6.93 6.45
N ALA A 559 5.40 -7.64 5.66
CA ALA A 559 4.02 -7.99 6.02
C ALA A 559 3.96 -8.82 7.31
N ALA A 560 4.85 -9.81 7.47
CA ALA A 560 4.95 -10.60 8.71
C ALA A 560 5.29 -9.71 9.91
N SER A 561 6.27 -8.82 9.76
CA SER A 561 6.68 -7.89 10.83
C SER A 561 5.55 -6.95 11.26
N ILE A 562 4.73 -6.45 10.32
CA ILE A 562 3.55 -5.64 10.63
C ILE A 562 2.59 -6.43 11.54
N LEU A 563 2.25 -7.66 11.17
CA LEU A 563 1.36 -8.49 11.96
C LEU A 563 1.95 -8.84 13.32
N ASP A 564 3.19 -9.33 13.36
CA ASP A 564 3.84 -9.80 14.59
C ASP A 564 4.06 -8.69 15.62
N SER A 565 4.39 -7.48 15.16
CA SER A 565 4.73 -6.37 16.06
C SER A 565 3.52 -5.53 16.48
N LYS A 566 2.50 -5.39 15.62
CA LYS A 566 1.39 -4.45 15.86
C LYS A 566 0.07 -5.12 16.21
N TYR A 567 -0.23 -6.28 15.60
CA TYR A 567 -1.60 -6.83 15.60
C TYR A 567 -1.72 -8.18 16.31
N ARG A 568 -0.86 -9.15 16.02
CA ARG A 568 -0.88 -10.47 16.67
C ARG A 568 -0.80 -10.41 18.20
N PRO A 569 -0.04 -9.51 18.84
CA PRO A 569 -0.01 -9.43 20.31
C PRO A 569 -1.39 -9.13 20.93
N GLY A 570 -2.19 -8.25 20.33
CA GLY A 570 -3.54 -7.95 20.82
C GLY A 570 -4.50 -9.13 20.62
N ILE A 571 -4.42 -9.79 19.46
CA ILE A 571 -5.22 -11.00 19.20
C ILE A 571 -4.87 -12.12 20.18
N ASN A 572 -3.58 -12.34 20.45
CA ASN A 572 -3.14 -13.34 21.42
C ASN A 572 -3.61 -12.99 22.84
N LYS A 573 -3.66 -11.71 23.19
CA LYS A 573 -4.25 -11.28 24.47
C LYS A 573 -5.73 -11.64 24.55
N ILE A 574 -6.53 -11.32 23.52
CA ILE A 574 -7.96 -11.61 23.47
C ILE A 574 -8.20 -13.12 23.53
N LYS A 575 -7.43 -13.92 22.79
CA LYS A 575 -7.52 -15.40 22.84
C LYS A 575 -7.33 -15.96 24.25
N ASN A 576 -6.49 -15.31 25.07
CA ASN A 576 -6.23 -15.71 26.45
C ASN A 576 -7.22 -15.11 27.47
N GLU A 577 -8.18 -14.28 27.05
CA GLU A 577 -9.18 -13.74 27.96
C GLU A 577 -10.15 -14.83 28.42
N VAL A 578 -10.33 -14.92 29.74
CA VAL A 578 -11.34 -15.78 30.36
C VAL A 578 -12.72 -15.16 30.10
N VAL A 579 -13.53 -15.88 29.34
CA VAL A 579 -14.90 -15.50 28.96
C VAL A 579 -15.89 -15.93 30.03
N ALA A 580 -15.71 -17.13 30.56
CA ALA A 580 -16.56 -17.71 31.61
C ALA A 580 -15.80 -18.76 32.40
N LYS A 581 -16.50 -19.40 33.33
CA LYS A 581 -15.98 -20.54 34.09
C LYS A 581 -17.02 -21.65 34.13
N THR A 582 -16.60 -22.89 33.97
CA THR A 582 -17.45 -24.08 34.06
C THR A 582 -16.90 -25.06 35.10
N ASP A 583 -17.78 -25.64 35.91
CA ASP A 583 -17.41 -26.65 36.93
C ASP A 583 -17.35 -28.07 36.35
N THR A 584 -17.75 -28.25 35.10
CA THR A 584 -17.81 -29.54 34.40
C THR A 584 -17.17 -29.44 33.03
N VAL A 585 -16.61 -30.56 32.55
CA VAL A 585 -16.16 -30.68 31.16
C VAL A 585 -17.35 -30.44 30.22
N LEU A 586 -17.18 -29.56 29.24
CA LEU A 586 -18.12 -29.36 28.14
C LEU A 586 -17.76 -30.34 27.03
N ASN A 587 -18.56 -31.39 26.89
CA ASN A 587 -18.26 -32.52 26.01
C ASN A 587 -18.50 -32.15 24.54
N GLY A 588 -17.40 -31.89 23.83
CA GLY A 588 -17.35 -31.69 22.39
C GLY A 588 -16.65 -32.83 21.65
N VAL A 589 -16.48 -34.00 22.30
CA VAL A 589 -15.82 -35.16 21.68
C VAL A 589 -16.57 -35.51 20.39
N ARG A 590 -15.82 -35.57 19.27
CA ARG A 590 -16.36 -35.77 17.93
C ARG A 590 -17.37 -36.92 17.84
N ALA A 591 -17.07 -38.07 18.46
CA ALA A 591 -17.96 -39.23 18.42
C ALA A 591 -19.28 -38.97 19.16
N ASP A 592 -19.23 -38.21 20.25
CA ASP A 592 -20.38 -37.93 21.11
C ASP A 592 -21.32 -36.91 20.47
N VAL A 593 -20.80 -35.76 20.03
CA VAL A 593 -21.60 -34.69 19.37
C VAL A 593 -22.25 -35.14 18.05
N ARG A 594 -21.84 -36.28 17.52
CA ARG A 594 -22.33 -36.86 16.26
C ARG A 594 -23.27 -38.05 16.43
N THR A 595 -23.53 -38.47 17.66
CA THR A 595 -24.32 -39.67 17.96
C THR A 595 -25.33 -39.49 19.09
N LYS A 596 -25.09 -38.56 20.03
CA LYS A 596 -25.93 -38.39 21.21
C LYS A 596 -25.95 -36.94 21.70
N GLU A 597 -26.87 -36.65 22.61
CA GLU A 597 -26.93 -35.36 23.31
C GLU A 597 -25.66 -35.12 24.13
N THR A 598 -25.10 -33.91 24.04
CA THR A 598 -23.99 -33.46 24.89
C THR A 598 -24.36 -32.15 25.58
N ASN A 599 -23.75 -31.91 26.75
CA ASN A 599 -23.95 -30.67 27.49
C ASN A 599 -23.42 -29.44 26.72
N LEU A 600 -22.32 -29.56 25.97
CA LEU A 600 -21.80 -28.48 25.13
C LEU A 600 -22.75 -28.17 23.97
N GLY A 601 -23.27 -29.20 23.29
CA GLY A 601 -24.23 -29.02 22.21
C GLY A 601 -25.52 -28.33 22.66
N ASN A 602 -26.02 -28.71 23.85
CA ASN A 602 -27.14 -28.02 24.48
C ASN A 602 -26.83 -26.54 24.75
N LEU A 603 -25.66 -26.26 25.32
CA LEU A 603 -25.26 -24.91 25.70
C LEU A 603 -25.09 -23.98 24.49
N ILE A 604 -24.52 -24.48 23.39
CA ILE A 604 -24.39 -23.75 22.13
C ILE A 604 -25.78 -23.47 21.55
N ALA A 605 -26.66 -24.47 21.48
CA ALA A 605 -28.02 -24.30 20.99
C ALA A 605 -28.84 -23.32 21.87
N ASP A 606 -28.63 -23.33 23.19
CA ASP A 606 -29.26 -22.37 24.11
C ASP A 606 -28.78 -20.94 23.87
N GLY A 607 -27.48 -20.74 23.69
CA GLY A 607 -26.92 -19.43 23.34
C GLY A 607 -27.43 -18.92 22.00
N MET A 608 -27.49 -19.81 21.01
CA MET A 608 -28.05 -19.52 19.69
C MET A 608 -29.53 -19.11 19.78
N LEU A 609 -30.36 -19.86 20.52
CA LEU A 609 -31.77 -19.54 20.73
C LEU A 609 -31.95 -18.22 21.49
N ALA A 610 -31.16 -18.00 22.53
CA ALA A 610 -31.20 -16.77 23.32
C ALA A 610 -30.89 -15.55 22.45
N ARG A 611 -29.85 -15.64 21.60
CA ARG A 611 -29.51 -14.57 20.66
C ARG A 611 -30.59 -14.36 19.61
N ALA A 612 -31.07 -15.43 18.98
CA ALA A 612 -32.12 -15.33 17.97
C ALA A 612 -33.41 -14.68 18.51
N LYS A 613 -33.77 -14.94 19.77
CA LYS A 613 -34.91 -14.29 20.44
C LYS A 613 -34.77 -12.77 20.62
N THR A 614 -33.54 -12.26 20.73
CA THR A 614 -33.31 -10.81 20.77
C THR A 614 -33.60 -10.12 19.43
N ILE A 615 -33.61 -10.89 18.34
CA ILE A 615 -33.76 -10.40 16.96
C ILE A 615 -35.20 -10.66 16.51
N ASN A 616 -35.64 -11.91 16.59
CA ASN A 616 -37.01 -12.33 16.37
C ASN A 616 -37.54 -13.00 17.65
N PRO A 617 -38.34 -12.28 18.47
CA PRO A 617 -38.91 -12.81 19.71
C PRO A 617 -39.81 -14.05 19.52
N LYS A 618 -40.24 -14.35 18.29
CA LYS A 618 -41.03 -15.55 17.96
C LYS A 618 -40.16 -16.79 17.70
N THR A 619 -38.83 -16.67 17.73
CA THR A 619 -37.92 -17.81 17.58
C THR A 619 -38.03 -18.73 18.80
N VAL A 620 -38.45 -19.97 18.57
CA VAL A 620 -38.75 -20.93 19.66
C VAL A 620 -37.85 -22.15 19.64
N ILE A 621 -37.18 -22.42 18.51
CA ILE A 621 -36.29 -23.56 18.33
C ILE A 621 -34.91 -23.06 17.90
N ALA A 622 -33.84 -23.70 18.37
CA ALA A 622 -32.53 -23.62 17.73
C ALA A 622 -31.96 -25.01 17.50
N VAL A 623 -31.25 -25.19 16.39
CA VAL A 623 -30.58 -26.44 16.03
C VAL A 623 -29.12 -26.19 15.64
N GLN A 624 -28.21 -27.00 16.17
CA GLN A 624 -26.77 -26.95 15.90
C GLN A 624 -26.30 -28.32 15.44
N ASN A 625 -25.75 -28.42 14.22
CA ASN A 625 -25.15 -29.66 13.74
C ASN A 625 -23.87 -29.99 14.53
N GLY A 626 -23.71 -31.26 14.91
CA GLY A 626 -22.55 -31.77 15.65
C GLY A 626 -21.26 -31.64 14.87
N GLY A 627 -21.33 -31.58 13.54
CA GLY A 627 -20.20 -31.27 12.65
C GLY A 627 -19.58 -29.89 12.92
N GLY A 628 -20.37 -28.94 13.42
CA GLY A 628 -19.92 -27.59 13.78
C GLY A 628 -19.22 -27.50 15.13
N ILE A 629 -19.34 -28.51 16.01
CA ILE A 629 -18.71 -28.56 17.34
C ILE A 629 -17.42 -29.38 17.22
N ARG A 630 -16.27 -28.75 17.48
CA ARG A 630 -14.97 -29.30 17.06
C ARG A 630 -14.08 -29.82 18.17
N GLU A 631 -14.29 -29.35 19.38
CA GLU A 631 -13.46 -29.74 20.53
C GLU A 631 -14.24 -29.63 21.83
N SER A 632 -13.75 -30.32 22.86
CA SER A 632 -14.24 -30.19 24.24
C SER A 632 -13.61 -28.98 24.94
N ILE A 633 -14.23 -28.53 26.03
CA ILE A 633 -13.65 -27.54 26.94
C ILE A 633 -13.54 -28.18 28.32
N ASP A 634 -12.35 -28.13 28.90
CA ASP A 634 -12.11 -28.70 30.23
C ASP A 634 -12.85 -27.92 31.32
N ALA A 635 -13.01 -28.54 32.50
CA ALA A 635 -13.52 -27.84 33.66
C ALA A 635 -12.51 -26.77 34.11
N GLY A 636 -13.00 -25.56 34.41
CA GLY A 636 -12.17 -24.42 34.77
C GLY A 636 -12.54 -23.17 34.00
N ASP A 637 -11.53 -22.33 33.77
CA ASP A 637 -11.67 -21.08 33.03
C ASP A 637 -11.87 -21.42 31.55
N VAL A 638 -12.91 -20.83 30.95
CA VAL A 638 -13.22 -20.94 29.52
C VAL A 638 -12.70 -19.69 28.84
N THR A 639 -11.66 -19.84 28.03
CA THR A 639 -11.03 -18.75 27.29
C THR A 639 -11.69 -18.50 25.94
N MET A 640 -11.49 -17.30 25.37
CA MET A 640 -11.92 -17.02 24.00
C MET A 640 -11.24 -17.95 22.98
N GLY A 641 -9.97 -18.31 23.20
CA GLY A 641 -9.23 -19.23 22.35
C GLY A 641 -9.85 -20.63 22.31
N GLU A 642 -10.34 -21.14 23.44
CA GLU A 642 -11.08 -22.39 23.50
C GLU A 642 -12.41 -22.29 22.77
N ILE A 643 -13.17 -21.21 22.96
CA ILE A 643 -14.43 -20.99 22.23
C ILE A 643 -14.22 -21.01 20.70
N LEU A 644 -13.17 -20.33 20.22
CA LEU A 644 -12.79 -20.33 18.81
C LEU A 644 -12.29 -21.71 18.34
N THR A 645 -11.70 -22.51 19.22
CA THR A 645 -11.31 -23.89 18.90
C THR A 645 -12.54 -24.79 18.75
N VAL A 646 -13.56 -24.59 19.59
CA VAL A 646 -14.84 -25.32 19.53
C VAL A 646 -15.64 -24.96 18.27
N MET A 647 -15.68 -23.68 17.89
CA MET A 647 -16.41 -23.17 16.72
C MET A 647 -15.48 -22.38 15.80
N PRO A 648 -14.61 -23.06 15.03
CA PRO A 648 -13.55 -22.42 14.26
C PRO A 648 -14.00 -21.86 12.91
N PHE A 649 -15.26 -22.04 12.55
CA PHE A 649 -15.77 -21.71 11.22
C PHE A 649 -16.31 -20.28 11.14
N GLY A 650 -16.64 -19.66 12.26
CA GLY A 650 -17.22 -18.32 12.27
C GLY A 650 -18.53 -18.24 11.50
N ASN A 651 -19.43 -19.22 11.64
CA ASN A 651 -20.68 -19.19 10.90
C ASN A 651 -21.58 -18.08 11.44
N SER A 652 -22.28 -17.38 10.55
CA SER A 652 -23.35 -16.46 10.93
C SER A 652 -24.56 -17.22 11.49
N LEU A 653 -25.27 -16.58 12.42
CA LEU A 653 -26.59 -17.00 12.89
C LEU A 653 -27.61 -16.83 11.77
N ALA A 654 -28.41 -17.85 11.52
CA ALA A 654 -29.53 -17.82 10.57
C ALA A 654 -30.84 -18.11 11.33
N ILE A 655 -31.91 -17.39 11.01
CA ILE A 655 -33.27 -17.60 11.54
C ILE A 655 -34.19 -17.96 10.38
N MET A 656 -34.64 -19.22 10.35
CA MET A 656 -35.46 -19.79 9.29
C MET A 656 -36.92 -19.87 9.72
N ASN A 657 -37.85 -19.57 8.82
CA ASN A 657 -39.27 -19.87 8.98
C ASN A 657 -39.57 -21.23 8.34
N LEU A 658 -39.77 -22.26 9.16
CA LEU A 658 -39.96 -23.65 8.74
C LEU A 658 -41.32 -24.20 9.17
N LYS A 659 -41.93 -25.04 8.34
CA LYS A 659 -43.09 -25.84 8.75
C LYS A 659 -42.68 -26.95 9.70
N GLY A 660 -43.59 -27.39 10.58
CA GLY A 660 -43.33 -28.54 11.45
C GLY A 660 -42.98 -29.82 10.69
N GLU A 661 -43.52 -30.03 9.50
CA GLU A 661 -43.14 -31.14 8.61
C GLU A 661 -41.68 -31.07 8.14
N GLU A 662 -41.18 -29.86 7.85
CA GLU A 662 -39.78 -29.63 7.46
C GLU A 662 -38.82 -29.83 8.63
N ILE A 663 -39.23 -29.40 9.84
CA ILE A 663 -38.48 -29.63 11.08
C ILE A 663 -38.41 -31.13 11.37
N LYS A 664 -39.54 -31.86 11.24
CA LYS A 664 -39.54 -33.31 11.42
C LYS A 664 -38.63 -34.00 10.39
N ALA A 665 -38.66 -33.58 9.13
CA ALA A 665 -37.78 -34.10 8.10
C ALA A 665 -36.30 -33.85 8.42
N ALA A 666 -35.96 -32.67 8.96
CA ALA A 666 -34.62 -32.37 9.42
C ALA A 666 -34.20 -33.26 10.61
N LEU A 667 -35.09 -33.53 11.56
CA LEU A 667 -34.82 -34.47 12.65
C LEU A 667 -34.63 -35.90 12.16
N GLU A 668 -35.40 -36.36 11.16
CA GLU A 668 -35.21 -37.68 10.54
C GLU A 668 -33.84 -37.79 9.86
N HIS A 669 -33.43 -36.74 9.15
CA HIS A 669 -32.10 -36.63 8.54
C HIS A 669 -30.98 -36.65 9.58
N SER A 670 -31.15 -35.87 10.66
CA SER A 670 -30.22 -35.79 11.79
C SER A 670 -29.87 -37.15 12.37
N VAL A 671 -30.84 -38.06 12.44
CA VAL A 671 -30.66 -39.39 13.03
C VAL A 671 -30.63 -40.51 11.99
N GLU A 672 -30.50 -40.20 10.71
CA GLU A 672 -30.54 -41.17 9.60
C GLU A 672 -29.46 -42.25 9.73
N LEU A 673 -28.26 -41.86 10.19
CA LEU A 673 -27.12 -42.77 10.32
C LEU A 673 -26.94 -43.32 11.74
N ALA A 674 -27.71 -42.85 12.73
CA ALA A 674 -27.60 -43.32 14.10
C ALA A 674 -27.69 -44.87 14.18
N PRO A 675 -26.91 -45.53 15.06
CA PRO A 675 -25.96 -44.96 16.02
C PRO A 675 -24.57 -44.63 15.43
N LYS A 676 -24.38 -44.68 14.11
CA LYS A 676 -23.12 -44.26 13.49
C LYS A 676 -22.98 -42.74 13.56
N GLU A 677 -21.74 -42.28 13.68
CA GLU A 677 -21.43 -40.85 13.67
C GLU A 677 -21.90 -40.16 12.39
N ALA A 678 -22.65 -39.07 12.54
CA ALA A 678 -22.97 -38.15 11.46
C ALA A 678 -22.68 -36.71 11.89
N GLY A 679 -21.97 -35.94 11.05
CA GLY A 679 -21.83 -34.49 11.27
C GLY A 679 -23.19 -33.79 11.32
N ALA A 680 -24.17 -34.33 10.57
CA ALA A 680 -25.53 -33.85 10.52
C ALA A 680 -26.28 -33.94 11.86
N PHE A 681 -25.88 -34.74 12.85
CA PHE A 681 -26.63 -34.90 14.10
C PHE A 681 -26.91 -33.54 14.78
N LEU A 682 -28.18 -33.21 15.03
CA LEU A 682 -28.60 -31.91 15.57
C LEU A 682 -28.68 -31.95 17.09
N HIS A 683 -27.91 -31.08 17.73
CA HIS A 683 -28.21 -30.59 19.07
C HIS A 683 -29.33 -29.57 19.01
N VAL A 684 -30.19 -29.53 20.03
CA VAL A 684 -31.44 -28.75 20.00
C VAL A 684 -31.63 -27.90 21.25
N ALA A 685 -32.27 -26.75 21.08
CA ALA A 685 -32.80 -25.92 22.15
C ALA A 685 -34.24 -25.49 21.85
N GLY A 686 -35.05 -25.36 22.90
CA GLY A 686 -36.48 -25.04 22.77
C GLY A 686 -37.35 -26.15 22.20
N MET A 687 -36.77 -27.32 21.94
CA MET A 687 -37.48 -28.55 21.57
C MET A 687 -36.80 -29.78 22.19
N LYS A 688 -37.51 -30.91 22.15
CA LYS A 688 -36.96 -32.23 22.43
C LYS A 688 -37.57 -33.26 21.49
N PHE A 689 -36.85 -34.34 21.23
CA PHE A 689 -37.37 -35.42 20.41
C PHE A 689 -36.85 -36.79 20.86
N THR A 690 -37.65 -37.82 20.59
CA THR A 690 -37.28 -39.21 20.79
C THR A 690 -37.28 -39.92 19.45
N TYR A 691 -36.29 -40.79 19.26
CA TYR A 691 -36.13 -41.57 18.05
C TYR A 691 -35.78 -43.01 18.37
N ASP A 692 -35.88 -43.90 17.37
CA ASP A 692 -35.51 -45.30 17.48
C ASP A 692 -34.55 -45.63 16.33
N SER A 693 -33.25 -45.74 16.64
CA SER A 693 -32.23 -45.97 15.59
C SER A 693 -32.28 -47.36 14.97
N SER A 694 -33.06 -48.30 15.55
CA SER A 694 -33.32 -49.62 14.95
C SER A 694 -34.29 -49.56 13.76
N LYS A 695 -35.06 -48.46 13.62
CA LYS A 695 -36.02 -48.29 12.52
C LYS A 695 -35.33 -47.87 11.21
N PRO A 696 -35.97 -48.14 10.06
CA PRO A 696 -35.50 -47.64 8.77
C PRO A 696 -35.34 -46.11 8.77
N ALA A 697 -34.31 -45.63 8.07
CA ALA A 697 -34.10 -44.21 7.80
C ALA A 697 -35.40 -43.53 7.30
N GLY A 698 -35.68 -42.32 7.80
CA GLY A 698 -36.91 -41.59 7.51
C GLY A 698 -38.14 -42.01 8.32
N GLN A 699 -38.02 -43.02 9.20
CA GLN A 699 -39.09 -43.46 10.12
C GLN A 699 -38.59 -43.59 11.56
N ARG A 700 -37.50 -42.90 11.91
CA ARG A 700 -36.80 -43.04 13.18
C ARG A 700 -37.39 -42.12 14.25
N VAL A 701 -37.82 -40.92 13.90
CA VAL A 701 -38.35 -39.94 14.86
C VAL A 701 -39.75 -40.38 15.32
N VAL A 702 -39.84 -40.78 16.58
CA VAL A 702 -41.07 -41.28 17.21
C VAL A 702 -41.91 -40.13 17.77
N LYS A 703 -41.26 -39.14 18.39
CA LYS A 703 -41.92 -38.00 19.02
C LYS A 703 -41.06 -36.75 18.89
N ALA A 704 -41.66 -35.62 18.55
CA ALA A 704 -41.02 -34.31 18.60
C ALA A 704 -41.95 -33.32 19.31
N GLU A 705 -41.40 -32.55 20.25
CA GLU A 705 -42.13 -31.60 21.07
C GLU A 705 -41.40 -30.26 21.13
N VAL A 706 -42.15 -29.16 21.06
CA VAL A 706 -41.64 -27.78 21.04
C VAL A 706 -42.15 -27.00 22.26
N LYS A 707 -41.32 -26.11 22.79
CA LYS A 707 -41.61 -25.26 23.95
C LYS A 707 -41.84 -23.81 23.51
N GLU A 708 -43.08 -23.50 23.13
CA GLU A 708 -43.45 -22.18 22.58
C GLU A 708 -43.67 -21.10 23.65
N ASP A 709 -44.34 -21.43 24.76
CA ASP A 709 -44.67 -20.50 25.86
C ASP A 709 -43.53 -20.36 26.89
N GLY A 710 -42.37 -20.95 26.59
CA GLY A 710 -41.21 -21.01 27.49
C GLY A 710 -41.35 -21.99 28.66
N THR A 711 -42.52 -22.60 28.86
CA THR A 711 -42.88 -23.36 30.07
C THR A 711 -43.19 -24.82 29.76
N ASN A 712 -44.05 -25.10 28.78
CA ASN A 712 -44.58 -26.43 28.50
C ASN A 712 -44.18 -26.93 27.11
N TYR A 713 -43.83 -28.22 27.02
CA TYR A 713 -43.64 -28.90 25.75
C TYR A 713 -44.99 -29.34 25.19
N THR A 714 -45.22 -29.02 23.91
CA THR A 714 -46.40 -29.46 23.15
C THR A 714 -45.95 -30.20 21.89
N ALA A 715 -46.79 -31.08 21.34
CA ALA A 715 -46.44 -31.82 20.14
C ALA A 715 -46.15 -30.87 18.97
N LEU A 716 -45.12 -31.17 18.19
CA LEU A 716 -44.79 -30.44 16.96
C LEU A 716 -45.94 -30.57 15.96
N ASP A 717 -46.57 -29.45 15.60
CA ASP A 717 -47.66 -29.42 14.62
C ASP A 717 -47.07 -29.40 13.20
N PRO A 718 -47.30 -30.44 12.36
CA PRO A 718 -46.71 -30.52 11.02
C PRO A 718 -47.05 -29.33 10.10
N ALA A 719 -48.23 -28.73 10.25
CA ALA A 719 -48.72 -27.68 9.35
C ALA A 719 -48.32 -26.27 9.82
N LYS A 720 -47.92 -26.12 11.08
CA LYS A 720 -47.60 -24.83 11.68
C LYS A 720 -46.20 -24.35 11.27
N MET A 721 -46.06 -23.03 11.09
CA MET A 721 -44.77 -22.37 10.88
C MET A 721 -44.11 -22.05 12.22
N TYR A 722 -42.81 -22.31 12.31
CA TYR A 722 -41.95 -22.02 13.45
C TYR A 722 -40.73 -21.22 12.98
N ALA A 723 -40.34 -20.24 13.79
CA ALA A 723 -39.04 -19.59 13.63
C ALA A 723 -37.97 -20.44 14.34
N VAL A 724 -36.97 -20.88 13.57
CA VAL A 724 -35.92 -21.83 13.95
C VAL A 724 -34.56 -21.19 13.70
N ALA A 725 -33.74 -21.07 14.75
CA ALA A 725 -32.37 -20.63 14.61
C ALA A 725 -31.43 -21.78 14.25
N THR A 726 -30.44 -21.52 13.41
CA THR A 726 -29.32 -22.43 13.13
C THR A 726 -28.09 -21.64 12.68
N ASN A 727 -27.00 -22.31 12.31
CA ASN A 727 -25.86 -21.67 11.67
C ASN A 727 -26.06 -21.60 10.14
N ALA A 728 -25.51 -20.57 9.49
CA ALA A 728 -25.68 -20.32 8.06
C ALA A 728 -25.29 -21.52 7.18
N PHE A 729 -24.21 -22.25 7.53
CA PHE A 729 -23.83 -23.48 6.85
C PHE A 729 -24.97 -24.49 6.78
N THR A 730 -25.62 -24.76 7.91
CA THR A 730 -26.72 -25.73 7.99
C THR A 730 -27.98 -25.17 7.32
N ALA A 731 -28.26 -23.87 7.47
CA ALA A 731 -29.38 -23.20 6.82
C ALA A 731 -29.32 -23.29 5.28
N ALA A 732 -28.14 -23.10 4.69
CA ALA A 732 -27.90 -23.19 3.25
C ALA A 732 -27.90 -24.64 2.71
N GLY A 733 -28.13 -25.65 3.57
CA GLY A 733 -28.18 -27.06 3.19
C GLY A 733 -26.90 -27.86 3.41
N GLY A 734 -25.94 -27.30 4.15
CA GLY A 734 -24.78 -28.03 4.64
C GLY A 734 -25.18 -29.32 5.35
N ASP A 735 -24.29 -30.30 5.40
CA ASP A 735 -24.58 -31.66 5.91
C ASP A 735 -25.81 -32.35 5.24
N SER A 736 -26.15 -31.96 4.01
CA SER A 736 -27.28 -32.49 3.22
C SER A 736 -28.67 -32.16 3.77
N TYR A 737 -28.81 -31.06 4.51
CA TYR A 737 -30.10 -30.54 4.97
C TYR A 737 -30.93 -29.93 3.81
N SER A 738 -31.35 -30.76 2.85
CA SER A 738 -32.06 -30.34 1.63
C SER A 738 -33.37 -29.59 1.90
N MET A 739 -34.07 -29.91 2.99
CA MET A 739 -35.26 -29.17 3.43
C MET A 739 -34.93 -27.76 3.92
N PHE A 740 -33.77 -27.56 4.54
CA PHE A 740 -33.30 -26.22 4.90
C PHE A 740 -32.85 -25.47 3.66
N LYS A 741 -32.07 -26.10 2.75
CA LYS A 741 -31.74 -25.51 1.46
C LYS A 741 -32.97 -25.03 0.70
N LYS A 742 -34.03 -25.85 0.65
CA LYS A 742 -35.28 -25.45 -0.01
C LYS A 742 -35.88 -24.19 0.64
N ALA A 743 -35.92 -24.12 1.97
CA ALA A 743 -36.41 -22.94 2.67
C ALA A 743 -35.52 -21.70 2.45
N TYR A 744 -34.22 -21.92 2.38
CA TYR A 744 -33.21 -20.91 2.09
C TYR A 744 -33.41 -20.33 0.69
N ASP A 745 -33.46 -21.18 -0.34
CA ASP A 745 -33.67 -20.81 -1.75
C ASP A 745 -35.04 -20.15 -1.98
N GLU A 746 -36.04 -20.42 -1.12
CA GLU A 746 -37.36 -19.78 -1.13
C GLU A 746 -37.39 -18.43 -0.38
N GLY A 747 -36.24 -17.93 0.11
CA GLY A 747 -36.14 -16.66 0.83
C GLY A 747 -36.77 -16.67 2.23
N ARG A 748 -36.90 -17.85 2.86
CA ARG A 748 -37.50 -18.00 4.21
C ARG A 748 -36.47 -17.94 5.34
N VAL A 749 -35.33 -17.31 5.11
CA VAL A 749 -34.21 -17.19 6.05
C VAL A 749 -33.87 -15.72 6.29
N SER A 750 -33.42 -15.40 7.50
CA SER A 750 -32.83 -14.11 7.85
C SER A 750 -31.46 -14.35 8.48
N GLU A 751 -30.44 -13.66 7.98
CA GLU A 751 -29.05 -13.75 8.44
C GLU A 751 -28.61 -12.42 9.07
N PRO A 752 -28.88 -12.21 10.37
CA PRO A 752 -28.60 -10.95 11.06
C PRO A 752 -27.11 -10.62 11.29
N GLY A 753 -26.17 -11.40 10.72
CA GLY A 753 -24.73 -11.13 10.78
C GLY A 753 -24.03 -11.40 12.13
N PHE A 754 -24.66 -12.13 13.06
CA PHE A 754 -24.00 -12.48 14.33
C PHE A 754 -23.24 -13.80 14.23
N THR A 755 -21.93 -13.76 14.47
CA THR A 755 -21.08 -14.96 14.44
C THR A 755 -21.39 -15.93 15.58
N ASP A 756 -21.28 -17.23 15.33
CA ASP A 756 -21.55 -18.33 16.26
C ASP A 756 -20.71 -18.23 17.55
N TRP A 757 -19.39 -18.04 17.43
CA TRP A 757 -18.49 -17.91 18.58
C TRP A 757 -18.76 -16.66 19.42
N GLU A 758 -19.15 -15.56 18.78
CA GLU A 758 -19.54 -14.33 19.48
C GLU A 758 -20.83 -14.55 20.26
N THR A 759 -21.83 -15.11 19.59
CA THR A 759 -23.14 -15.45 20.19
C THR A 759 -22.96 -16.32 21.42
N PHE A 760 -22.14 -17.37 21.31
CA PHE A 760 -21.85 -18.24 22.44
C PHE A 760 -21.06 -17.54 23.55
N SER A 761 -20.00 -16.79 23.21
CA SER A 761 -19.19 -16.08 24.20
C SER A 761 -20.00 -15.05 24.99
N GLN A 762 -20.91 -14.33 24.33
CA GLN A 762 -21.82 -13.39 24.98
C GLN A 762 -22.83 -14.11 25.87
N TYR A 763 -23.36 -15.25 25.41
CA TYR A 763 -24.26 -16.07 26.20
C TYR A 763 -23.59 -16.57 27.48
N LEU A 764 -22.35 -17.07 27.40
CA LEU A 764 -21.57 -17.49 28.55
C LEU A 764 -21.31 -16.33 29.52
N LYS A 765 -20.94 -15.15 29.02
CA LYS A 765 -20.73 -13.94 29.83
C LYS A 765 -22.01 -13.48 30.55
N ALA A 766 -23.16 -13.59 29.88
CA ALA A 766 -24.46 -13.18 30.43
C ALA A 766 -25.02 -14.18 31.45
N ASN A 767 -24.51 -15.43 31.48
CA ASN A 767 -24.99 -16.50 32.36
C ASN A 767 -23.85 -17.07 33.22
N PRO A 768 -23.23 -16.25 34.10
CA PRO A 768 -22.18 -16.73 34.98
C PRO A 768 -22.73 -17.80 35.93
N GLY A 769 -22.09 -18.97 35.97
CA GLY A 769 -22.51 -20.09 36.81
C GLY A 769 -23.59 -20.98 36.20
N ILE A 770 -23.82 -20.91 34.88
CA ILE A 770 -24.59 -21.92 34.16
C ILE A 770 -24.02 -23.31 34.43
N LYS A 771 -24.89 -24.32 34.57
CA LYS A 771 -24.52 -25.72 34.86
C LYS A 771 -24.94 -26.60 33.68
N PRO A 772 -24.12 -26.69 32.62
CA PRO A 772 -24.49 -27.39 31.40
C PRO A 772 -24.63 -28.89 31.69
N ALA A 773 -25.80 -29.45 31.35
CA ALA A 773 -26.10 -30.85 31.57
C ALA A 773 -26.74 -31.48 30.32
N VAL A 774 -26.74 -32.80 30.27
CA VAL A 774 -27.61 -33.58 29.40
C VAL A 774 -28.98 -33.65 30.07
N GLU A 775 -30.02 -33.18 29.37
CA GLU A 775 -31.35 -32.94 29.94
C GLU A 775 -32.43 -33.86 29.36
N GLY A 776 -32.05 -34.78 28.45
CA GLY A 776 -32.99 -35.64 27.73
C GLY A 776 -33.75 -34.87 26.65
N ARG A 777 -33.08 -33.90 26.02
CA ARG A 777 -33.58 -33.23 24.81
C ARG A 777 -33.60 -34.18 23.62
N ILE A 778 -32.69 -35.17 23.60
CA ILE A 778 -32.55 -36.14 22.51
C ILE A 778 -32.40 -37.55 23.08
N ILE A 779 -33.36 -38.44 22.80
CA ILE A 779 -33.39 -39.80 23.37
C ILE A 779 -33.52 -40.84 22.25
N ASP A 780 -32.56 -41.76 22.14
CA ASP A 780 -32.67 -42.98 21.34
C ASP A 780 -33.28 -44.11 22.17
N LEU A 781 -34.47 -44.57 21.80
CA LEU A 781 -35.18 -45.64 22.49
C LEU A 781 -34.44 -46.99 22.41
N SER A 782 -33.62 -47.19 21.38
CA SER A 782 -32.84 -48.42 21.21
C SER A 782 -31.58 -48.48 22.07
N ALA A 783 -31.11 -47.33 22.57
CA ALA A 783 -29.95 -47.24 23.47
C ALA A 783 -30.31 -47.31 24.96
N VAL A 784 -31.61 -47.34 25.29
CA VAL A 784 -32.16 -47.36 26.66
C VAL A 784 -32.63 -48.78 27.08
N GLN A 785 -32.60 -49.75 26.14
CA GLN A 785 -32.73 -51.18 26.40
C GLN A 785 -31.35 -51.83 26.51
#